data_AF-A0A258UD65-F1
#
_entry.id   AF-A0A258UD65-F1
#
_cell.length_a   1.000
_cell.length_b   1.000
_cell.length_c   1.000
_cell.angle_alpha   90.00
_cell.angle_beta   90.00
_cell.angle_gamma   90.00
#
_symmetry.space_group_name_H-M   'P 1'
#
loop_
_entity.id
_entity.type
_entity.pdbx_description
1 polymer ?
#
loop_
_entity_poly.entity_id
_entity_poly.type
_entity_poly.pdbx_seq_one_letter_code
_entity_poly.pdbx_strand_id
1 'polypeptide(L)'
;MLVLNKFRLLLCLFACLFIQTIRAQKILKTDVLVVGASASGIAAGIQSARMGVPTIIAEPSSWLGGMITAAGVCAFDGNHNLPSGIFGEFRAALYKVYGGPSKVATGWVSNTLFEPHVGDSIFKTMAASTKNLTVKYQLHFQKTIVNNGVIKGAEFTQSPTNEKLIIYAKQVIDATELGDVLASAKVPYDLGMESNEITRENVHKGPSNKIVQDITYVAILKDYGAGKDCTIVRPPNYDPAEFDGACTDYYFDKAKQKPSVDAQKMLNYGKLPNNKYMINWPGYGNDLYLNVVEMKEAERNKELIKAKEQTLRFIYFIQHQLGFKHFGLADDEYPTKDRFPLIPYHRESRRVKGLVRMDIHHIAKPFQIEMPLYRTGIAVGDYPIDHHHKKNPEAPQHLDFYGVPSFNIPLGVLIPANTKGLIIAEKSISVSNVVNGTTRLQAIALLIGQAAGTLAATAAKENISAEKVAVRKVQAALLASNAYIMPYFDVPLTHPHFDAVQKIGATGILKGQGVPTGWANRTYFHPDSLVKRNELLKDISPYYALKADTQKKFQLSEAIDLIMEMAKAHQQSNRQKAPLFNNSTTWNYSNKQIFTEQIKTAWVKWKLGYFNENMPLTRLEFAKLLDATIHPFELKQVDHQGKIIE
;
A
#
# COMPACT_ATOMS: atom_id res chain seq x y z
N MET A 1 64.92 11.30 -39.66
CA MET A 1 64.11 10.10 -39.32
C MET A 1 63.70 10.00 -37.84
N LEU A 2 64.49 10.50 -36.88
CA LEU A 2 64.14 10.42 -35.44
C LEU A 2 62.97 11.34 -34.99
N VAL A 3 62.74 12.47 -35.65
CA VAL A 3 61.69 13.44 -35.23
C VAL A 3 60.28 12.96 -35.60
N LEU A 4 60.11 12.28 -36.74
CA LEU A 4 58.82 11.71 -37.16
C LEU A 4 58.34 10.57 -36.24
N ASN A 5 59.27 9.79 -35.67
CA ASN A 5 58.92 8.69 -34.76
C ASN A 5 58.47 9.18 -33.37
N LYS A 6 59.01 10.30 -32.88
CA LYS A 6 58.54 10.91 -31.61
C LYS A 6 57.13 11.48 -31.73
N PHE A 7 56.78 12.05 -32.89
CA PHE A 7 55.43 12.58 -33.15
C PHE A 7 54.38 11.46 -33.27
N ARG A 8 54.73 10.33 -33.91
CA ARG A 8 53.87 9.13 -33.96
C ARG A 8 53.68 8.49 -32.59
N LEU A 9 54.72 8.44 -31.75
CA LEU A 9 54.62 7.91 -30.39
C LEU A 9 53.75 8.81 -29.50
N LEU A 10 53.85 10.14 -29.64
CA LEU A 10 53.00 11.09 -28.93
C LEU A 10 51.53 11.01 -29.38
N LEU A 11 51.28 10.84 -30.68
CA LEU A 11 49.91 10.64 -31.21
C LEU A 11 49.31 9.31 -30.76
N CYS A 12 50.10 8.23 -30.70
CA CYS A 12 49.65 6.93 -30.18
C CYS A 12 49.41 6.96 -28.66
N LEU A 13 50.22 7.70 -27.90
CA LEU A 13 49.98 7.95 -26.47
C LEU A 13 48.75 8.83 -26.23
N PHE A 14 48.52 9.87 -27.04
CA PHE A 14 47.29 10.67 -26.98
C PHE A 14 46.05 9.85 -27.40
N ALA A 15 46.16 8.99 -28.40
CA ALA A 15 45.07 8.09 -28.80
C ALA A 15 44.78 7.04 -27.72
N CYS A 16 45.80 6.47 -27.06
CA CYS A 16 45.62 5.53 -25.96
C CYS A 16 45.10 6.20 -24.67
N LEU A 17 45.45 7.47 -24.41
CA LEU A 17 44.91 8.27 -23.31
C LEU A 17 43.47 8.76 -23.59
N PHE A 18 43.09 8.98 -24.85
CA PHE A 18 41.69 9.26 -25.23
C PHE A 18 40.81 7.99 -25.19
N ILE A 19 41.37 6.81 -25.44
CA ILE A 19 40.63 5.54 -25.34
C ILE A 19 40.37 5.13 -23.87
N GLN A 20 41.10 5.68 -22.89
CA GLN A 20 40.92 5.35 -21.46
C GLN A 20 39.92 6.22 -20.69
N THR A 21 39.27 7.23 -21.28
CA THR A 21 38.33 8.11 -20.54
C THR A 21 36.89 8.12 -21.03
N ILE A 22 36.54 7.33 -22.05
CA ILE A 22 35.13 7.03 -22.34
C ILE A 22 34.73 5.78 -21.56
N ARG A 23 34.53 5.90 -20.24
CA ARG A 23 33.66 4.94 -19.55
C ARG A 23 32.27 5.14 -20.16
N ALA A 24 31.92 4.31 -21.14
CA ALA A 24 30.65 4.39 -21.84
C ALA A 24 29.52 4.40 -20.81
N GLN A 25 28.77 5.50 -20.76
CA GLN A 25 27.58 5.60 -19.94
C GLN A 25 26.62 4.50 -20.38
N LYS A 26 26.36 3.52 -19.50
CA LYS A 26 25.48 2.41 -19.84
C LYS A 26 24.05 2.95 -19.87
N ILE A 27 23.35 2.68 -20.96
CA ILE A 27 21.96 3.11 -21.16
C ILE A 27 21.09 1.86 -21.27
N LEU A 28 20.04 1.79 -20.46
CA LEU A 28 18.99 0.78 -20.55
C LEU A 28 17.66 1.44 -20.91
N LYS A 29 16.76 0.65 -21.49
CA LYS A 29 15.38 1.02 -21.77
C LYS A 29 14.45 -0.06 -21.22
N THR A 30 13.33 0.35 -20.69
CA THR A 30 12.28 -0.52 -20.17
C THR A 30 10.91 0.13 -20.41
N ASP A 31 9.82 -0.60 -20.25
CA ASP A 31 8.50 0.04 -20.31
C ASP A 31 8.16 0.67 -18.95
N VAL A 32 8.42 -0.05 -17.87
CA VAL A 32 8.26 0.43 -16.50
C VAL A 32 9.60 0.43 -15.77
N LEU A 33 9.94 1.55 -15.16
CA LEU A 33 11.06 1.68 -14.21
C LEU A 33 10.48 1.93 -12.82
N VAL A 34 10.80 1.06 -11.86
CA VAL A 34 10.49 1.25 -10.45
C VAL A 34 11.76 1.67 -9.72
N VAL A 35 11.72 2.80 -9.03
CA VAL A 35 12.85 3.31 -8.24
C VAL A 35 12.59 3.02 -6.77
N GLY A 36 13.42 2.17 -6.18
CA GLY A 36 13.26 1.60 -4.84
C GLY A 36 12.51 0.26 -4.87
N ALA A 37 13.06 -0.77 -4.21
CA ALA A 37 12.36 -2.03 -3.92
C ALA A 37 11.79 -2.04 -2.50
N SER A 38 11.12 -0.94 -2.14
CA SER A 38 10.27 -0.86 -0.95
C SER A 38 9.14 -1.90 -1.00
N ALA A 39 8.29 -1.94 0.03
CA ALA A 39 7.09 -2.77 0.02
C ALA A 39 6.24 -2.50 -1.24
N SER A 40 5.95 -1.23 -1.52
CA SER A 40 5.30 -0.85 -2.78
C SER A 40 6.13 -1.17 -4.01
N GLY A 41 7.44 -0.92 -3.97
CA GLY A 41 8.31 -1.06 -5.14
C GLY A 41 8.39 -2.49 -5.67
N ILE A 42 8.59 -3.46 -4.77
CA ILE A 42 8.66 -4.87 -5.17
C ILE A 42 7.31 -5.37 -5.70
N ALA A 43 6.20 -4.99 -5.07
CA ALA A 43 4.87 -5.34 -5.52
C ALA A 43 4.53 -4.73 -6.89
N ALA A 44 4.91 -3.46 -7.12
CA ALA A 44 4.71 -2.78 -8.40
C ALA A 44 5.50 -3.44 -9.54
N GLY A 45 6.76 -3.79 -9.26
CA GLY A 45 7.60 -4.46 -10.25
C GLY A 45 7.08 -5.84 -10.63
N ILE A 46 6.68 -6.65 -9.64
CA ILE A 46 6.07 -7.96 -9.87
C ILE A 46 4.78 -7.84 -10.68
N GLN A 47 3.85 -6.98 -10.25
CA GLN A 47 2.54 -6.87 -10.90
C GLN A 47 2.66 -6.37 -12.34
N SER A 48 3.47 -5.34 -12.59
CA SER A 48 3.68 -4.84 -13.95
C SER A 48 4.30 -5.91 -14.87
N ALA A 49 5.33 -6.62 -14.39
CA ALA A 49 5.97 -7.68 -15.16
C ALA A 49 5.04 -8.89 -15.43
N ARG A 50 4.19 -9.27 -14.46
CA ARG A 50 3.13 -10.29 -14.64
C ARG A 50 2.09 -9.89 -15.68
N MET A 51 1.84 -8.59 -15.84
CA MET A 51 1.02 -8.08 -16.94
C MET A 51 1.78 -8.11 -18.28
N GLY A 52 3.02 -8.55 -18.35
CA GLY A 52 3.76 -8.75 -19.60
C GLY A 52 4.47 -7.51 -20.13
N VAL A 53 4.65 -6.47 -19.31
CA VAL A 53 5.51 -5.34 -19.68
C VAL A 53 6.94 -5.56 -19.18
N PRO A 54 7.99 -5.23 -19.96
CA PRO A 54 9.35 -5.18 -19.46
C PRO A 54 9.47 -4.20 -18.30
N THR A 55 9.95 -4.69 -17.16
CA THR A 55 10.08 -3.90 -15.94
C THR A 55 11.47 -4.02 -15.34
N ILE A 56 12.04 -2.89 -14.93
CA ILE A 56 13.26 -2.83 -14.14
C ILE A 56 12.95 -2.23 -12.76
N ILE A 57 13.38 -2.90 -11.69
CA ILE A 57 13.47 -2.32 -10.35
C ILE A 57 14.91 -1.91 -10.08
N ALA A 58 15.12 -0.68 -9.63
CA ALA A 58 16.41 -0.18 -9.13
C ALA A 58 16.39 -0.13 -7.60
N GLU A 59 17.23 -0.92 -6.94
CA GLU A 59 17.29 -1.06 -5.48
C GLU A 59 18.67 -0.68 -4.96
N PRO A 60 18.80 0.31 -4.06
CA PRO A 60 20.10 0.73 -3.53
C PRO A 60 20.76 -0.30 -2.59
N SER A 61 20.00 -1.20 -1.98
CA SER A 61 20.52 -2.22 -1.06
C SER A 61 20.61 -3.62 -1.72
N SER A 62 20.84 -4.64 -0.91
CA SER A 62 20.81 -6.05 -1.32
C SER A 62 19.50 -6.76 -0.93
N TRP A 63 18.55 -6.05 -0.30
CA TRP A 63 17.31 -6.59 0.23
C TRP A 63 16.09 -6.03 -0.51
N LEU A 64 15.01 -6.82 -0.55
CA LEU A 64 13.72 -6.43 -1.12
C LEU A 64 12.65 -6.37 -0.03
N GLY A 65 11.73 -5.40 -0.13
CA GLY A 65 10.59 -5.24 0.77
C GLY A 65 10.64 -4.01 1.67
N GLY A 66 11.70 -3.20 1.60
CA GLY A 66 11.82 -1.91 2.30
C GLY A 66 11.52 -2.01 3.79
N MET A 67 10.53 -1.23 4.26
CA MET A 67 10.14 -1.22 5.67
C MET A 67 9.85 -2.61 6.27
N ILE A 68 9.37 -3.58 5.47
CA ILE A 68 8.99 -4.93 5.91
C ILE A 68 10.24 -5.74 6.31
N THR A 69 11.34 -5.54 5.60
CA THR A 69 12.54 -6.40 5.66
C THR A 69 13.78 -5.57 5.97
N ALA A 70 14.19 -4.68 5.06
CA ALA A 70 15.38 -3.86 5.17
C ALA A 70 15.34 -2.87 6.34
N ALA A 71 14.14 -2.45 6.79
CA ALA A 71 13.96 -1.66 8.01
C ALA A 71 13.52 -2.48 9.23
N GLY A 72 13.17 -3.77 9.05
CA GLY A 72 12.85 -4.69 10.13
C GLY A 72 11.46 -4.60 10.73
N VAL A 73 10.51 -3.86 10.16
CA VAL A 73 9.11 -3.80 10.65
C VAL A 73 8.32 -5.01 10.17
N CYS A 74 8.72 -6.18 10.66
CA CYS A 74 8.30 -7.51 10.22
C CYS A 74 7.03 -8.03 10.93
N ALA A 75 6.22 -7.12 11.46
CA ALA A 75 4.91 -7.40 12.04
C ALA A 75 3.83 -6.68 11.22
N PHE A 76 2.95 -7.44 10.56
CA PHE A 76 1.84 -6.85 9.80
C PHE A 76 0.70 -6.46 10.71
N ASP A 77 0.54 -5.17 10.89
CA ASP A 77 -0.62 -4.58 11.53
C ASP A 77 -1.79 -4.49 10.54
N GLY A 78 -2.93 -5.03 10.95
CA GLY A 78 -4.14 -5.07 10.13
C GLY A 78 -4.10 -6.06 8.95
N ASN A 79 -5.13 -5.96 8.12
CA ASN A 79 -5.46 -6.74 6.93
C ASN A 79 -5.43 -8.26 7.11
N HIS A 80 -5.50 -8.75 8.35
CA HIS A 80 -5.47 -10.18 8.62
C HIS A 80 -6.61 -10.92 7.90
N ASN A 81 -7.79 -10.32 7.85
CA ASN A 81 -8.98 -10.88 7.19
C ASN A 81 -9.19 -10.34 5.77
N LEU A 82 -8.25 -9.52 5.26
CA LEU A 82 -8.24 -8.99 3.90
C LEU A 82 -6.92 -9.38 3.18
N PRO A 83 -6.70 -10.69 2.89
CA PRO A 83 -5.51 -11.19 2.19
C PRO A 83 -5.53 -10.83 0.69
N SER A 84 -5.53 -9.54 0.40
CA SER A 84 -5.66 -9.00 -0.94
C SER A 84 -4.39 -9.22 -1.76
N GLY A 85 -4.53 -9.72 -2.99
CA GLY A 85 -3.49 -9.74 -4.02
C GLY A 85 -2.11 -10.19 -3.55
N ILE A 86 -1.07 -9.39 -3.87
CA ILE A 86 0.34 -9.69 -3.55
C ILE A 86 0.57 -9.84 -2.04
N PHE A 87 -0.15 -9.11 -1.20
CA PHE A 87 -0.06 -9.30 0.25
C PHE A 87 -0.58 -10.69 0.67
N GLY A 88 -1.70 -11.14 0.08
CA GLY A 88 -2.20 -12.49 0.27
C GLY A 88 -1.21 -13.58 -0.17
N GLU A 89 -0.56 -13.38 -1.32
CA GLU A 89 0.49 -14.29 -1.83
C GLU A 89 1.70 -14.35 -0.90
N PHE A 90 2.21 -13.19 -0.46
CA PHE A 90 3.34 -13.10 0.45
C PHE A 90 3.02 -13.81 1.78
N ARG A 91 1.83 -13.59 2.31
CA ARG A 91 1.36 -14.22 3.54
C ARG A 91 1.21 -15.74 3.40
N ALA A 92 0.71 -16.22 2.26
CA ALA A 92 0.65 -17.64 1.97
C ALA A 92 2.05 -18.27 1.87
N ALA A 93 3.03 -17.56 1.31
CA ALA A 93 4.42 -18.00 1.28
C ALA A 93 5.03 -18.09 2.69
N LEU A 94 4.76 -17.10 3.56
CA LEU A 94 5.13 -17.18 4.98
C LEU A 94 4.54 -18.42 5.63
N TYR A 95 3.24 -18.68 5.45
CA TYR A 95 2.60 -19.86 6.03
C TYR A 95 3.23 -21.17 5.54
N LYS A 96 3.68 -21.23 4.29
CA LYS A 96 4.42 -22.39 3.78
C LYS A 96 5.77 -22.58 4.47
N VAL A 97 6.49 -21.49 4.76
CA VAL A 97 7.78 -21.53 5.46
C VAL A 97 7.61 -21.97 6.91
N TYR A 98 6.68 -21.34 7.64
CA TYR A 98 6.52 -21.55 9.08
C TYR A 98 5.57 -22.69 9.46
N GLY A 99 4.80 -23.24 8.51
CA GLY A 99 3.85 -24.33 8.76
C GLY A 99 2.45 -23.86 9.20
N GLY A 100 2.01 -22.69 8.76
CA GLY A 100 0.64 -22.22 8.91
C GLY A 100 0.48 -20.89 9.67
N PRO A 101 -0.75 -20.32 9.70
CA PRO A 101 -1.03 -19.01 10.28
C PRO A 101 -0.74 -18.93 11.79
N SER A 102 -1.00 -19.99 12.55
CA SER A 102 -0.75 -20.01 14.00
C SER A 102 0.73 -19.91 14.38
N LYS A 103 1.64 -20.21 13.44
CA LYS A 103 3.09 -20.18 13.66
C LYS A 103 3.69 -18.79 13.50
N VAL A 104 2.98 -17.89 12.83
CA VAL A 104 3.38 -16.48 12.63
C VAL A 104 2.49 -15.51 13.42
N ALA A 105 1.47 -15.98 14.12
CA ALA A 105 0.65 -15.19 15.03
C ALA A 105 1.26 -15.20 16.44
N THR A 106 2.47 -14.66 16.56
CA THR A 106 3.30 -14.73 17.78
C THR A 106 3.22 -13.49 18.68
N GLY A 107 2.76 -12.36 18.13
CA GLY A 107 2.51 -11.12 18.86
C GLY A 107 1.08 -11.01 19.40
N TRP A 108 0.75 -9.89 20.05
CA TRP A 108 -0.60 -9.66 20.61
C TRP A 108 -1.42 -8.56 19.91
N VAL A 109 -0.83 -7.81 18.97
CA VAL A 109 -1.55 -6.91 18.05
C VAL A 109 -1.59 -7.52 16.66
N SER A 110 -0.41 -7.84 16.12
CA SER A 110 -0.24 -8.36 14.76
C SER A 110 -0.45 -9.87 14.73
N ASN A 111 -1.11 -10.37 13.68
CA ASN A 111 -1.34 -11.81 13.48
C ASN A 111 -0.39 -12.44 12.45
N THR A 112 0.60 -11.69 11.98
CA THR A 112 1.59 -12.16 11.02
C THR A 112 2.92 -11.47 11.29
N LEU A 113 3.82 -12.19 11.97
CA LEU A 113 5.17 -11.80 12.32
C LEU A 113 6.16 -12.86 11.85
N PHE A 114 7.35 -12.44 11.44
CA PHE A 114 8.35 -13.31 10.81
C PHE A 114 9.73 -12.67 10.89
N GLU A 115 10.78 -13.47 10.71
CA GLU A 115 12.14 -12.96 10.65
C GLU A 115 12.40 -12.15 9.35
N PRO A 116 13.00 -10.94 9.42
CA PRO A 116 13.22 -10.07 8.26
C PRO A 116 13.88 -10.73 7.05
N HIS A 117 14.91 -11.58 7.28
CA HIS A 117 15.61 -12.26 6.19
C HIS A 117 14.72 -13.27 5.44
N VAL A 118 13.73 -13.87 6.11
CA VAL A 118 12.74 -14.75 5.48
C VAL A 118 11.83 -13.95 4.55
N GLY A 119 11.41 -12.76 4.98
CA GLY A 119 10.64 -11.85 4.13
C GLY A 119 11.40 -11.44 2.87
N ASP A 120 12.67 -11.07 3.00
CA ASP A 120 13.54 -10.76 1.85
C ASP A 120 13.66 -11.95 0.89
N SER A 121 13.89 -13.16 1.43
CA SER A 121 13.97 -14.40 0.65
C SER A 121 12.69 -14.70 -0.12
N ILE A 122 11.52 -14.49 0.48
CA ILE A 122 10.22 -14.66 -0.19
C ILE A 122 10.10 -13.65 -1.34
N PHE A 123 10.39 -12.37 -1.11
CA PHE A 123 10.34 -11.36 -2.18
C PHE A 123 11.32 -11.65 -3.31
N LYS A 124 12.54 -12.11 -3.00
CA LYS A 124 13.52 -12.55 -4.00
C LYS A 124 13.00 -13.73 -4.81
N THR A 125 12.36 -14.70 -4.17
CA THR A 125 11.73 -15.85 -4.85
C THR A 125 10.60 -15.40 -5.77
N MET A 126 9.70 -14.54 -5.29
CA MET A 126 8.62 -13.98 -6.10
C MET A 126 9.16 -13.21 -7.31
N ALA A 127 10.17 -12.37 -7.10
CA ALA A 127 10.82 -11.60 -8.17
C ALA A 127 11.49 -12.50 -9.21
N ALA A 128 12.30 -13.47 -8.76
CA ALA A 128 13.03 -14.39 -9.64
C ALA A 128 12.08 -15.28 -10.46
N SER A 129 10.92 -15.64 -9.89
CA SER A 129 9.89 -16.40 -10.60
C SER A 129 9.06 -15.58 -11.60
N THR A 130 9.20 -14.25 -11.59
CA THR A 130 8.40 -13.36 -12.43
C THR A 130 9.12 -13.05 -13.73
N LYS A 131 8.57 -13.54 -14.86
CA LYS A 131 9.06 -13.21 -16.20
C LYS A 131 8.94 -11.71 -16.47
N ASN A 132 9.84 -11.18 -17.31
CA ASN A 132 9.93 -9.74 -17.68
C ASN A 132 10.36 -8.79 -16.56
N LEU A 133 10.68 -9.30 -15.37
CA LEU A 133 11.20 -8.50 -14.27
C LEU A 133 12.72 -8.59 -14.20
N THR A 134 13.40 -7.45 -14.14
CA THR A 134 14.83 -7.36 -13.82
C THR A 134 15.02 -6.52 -12.56
N VAL A 135 15.71 -7.07 -11.56
CA VAL A 135 16.11 -6.31 -10.36
C VAL A 135 17.57 -5.94 -10.47
N LYS A 136 17.89 -4.65 -10.28
CA LYS A 136 19.24 -4.11 -10.20
C LYS A 136 19.52 -3.66 -8.77
N TYR A 137 20.28 -4.47 -8.05
CA TYR A 137 20.73 -4.20 -6.68
C TYR A 137 21.92 -3.24 -6.64
N GLN A 138 22.15 -2.63 -5.48
CA GLN A 138 23.24 -1.68 -5.24
C GLN A 138 23.24 -0.51 -6.22
N LEU A 139 22.06 -0.13 -6.72
CA LEU A 139 21.88 0.90 -7.72
C LEU A 139 21.27 2.15 -7.07
N HIS A 140 22.11 3.15 -6.84
CA HIS A 140 21.75 4.35 -6.09
C HIS A 140 21.19 5.42 -7.02
N PHE A 141 19.96 5.84 -6.78
CA PHE A 141 19.30 6.94 -7.51
C PHE A 141 20.09 8.25 -7.36
N GLN A 142 20.27 8.97 -8.47
CA GLN A 142 20.96 10.26 -8.49
C GLN A 142 20.04 11.39 -8.93
N LYS A 143 19.31 11.18 -10.03
CA LYS A 143 18.54 12.26 -10.67
C LYS A 143 17.42 11.74 -11.54
N THR A 144 16.26 12.41 -11.50
CA THR A 144 15.17 12.16 -12.43
C THR A 144 15.45 12.79 -13.80
N ILE A 145 15.17 12.05 -14.88
CA ILE A 145 15.28 12.55 -16.25
C ILE A 145 13.91 13.10 -16.68
N VAL A 146 13.87 14.39 -16.97
CA VAL A 146 12.67 15.12 -17.41
C VAL A 146 12.91 15.69 -18.81
N ASN A 147 11.97 15.45 -19.72
CA ASN A 147 11.97 16.00 -21.07
C ASN A 147 10.61 16.66 -21.35
N ASN A 148 10.61 17.96 -21.67
CA ASN A 148 9.40 18.74 -21.97
C ASN A 148 8.31 18.57 -20.89
N GLY A 149 8.69 18.59 -19.61
CA GLY A 149 7.78 18.41 -18.47
C GLY A 149 7.27 16.98 -18.25
N VAL A 150 7.77 16.00 -19.00
CA VAL A 150 7.43 14.58 -18.85
C VAL A 150 8.62 13.82 -18.28
N ILE A 151 8.38 13.02 -17.25
CA ILE A 151 9.40 12.14 -16.67
C ILE A 151 9.62 10.95 -17.61
N LYS A 152 10.90 10.66 -17.91
CA LYS A 152 11.31 9.67 -18.91
C LYS A 152 12.28 8.62 -18.40
N GLY A 153 12.69 8.70 -17.13
CA GLY A 153 13.68 7.79 -16.58
C GLY A 153 14.46 8.40 -15.42
N ALA A 154 15.57 7.78 -15.08
CA ALA A 154 16.47 8.24 -14.02
C ALA A 154 17.94 7.89 -14.29
N GLU A 155 18.82 8.66 -13.67
CA GLU A 155 20.24 8.42 -13.57
C GLU A 155 20.57 7.75 -12.24
N PHE A 156 21.50 6.80 -12.29
CA PHE A 156 21.93 6.00 -11.16
C PHE A 156 23.45 5.85 -11.11
N THR A 157 23.95 5.49 -9.93
CA THR A 157 25.33 5.06 -9.71
C THR A 157 25.33 3.64 -9.13
N GLN A 158 26.09 2.73 -9.73
CA GLN A 158 26.26 1.36 -9.26
C GLN A 158 27.34 1.30 -8.18
N SER A 159 27.02 0.77 -7.00
CA SER A 159 28.01 0.42 -5.98
C SER A 159 28.52 -1.02 -6.19
N PRO A 160 29.82 -1.32 -5.94
CA PRO A 160 30.89 -0.41 -5.50
C PRO A 160 31.66 0.28 -6.64
N THR A 161 31.32 0.03 -7.91
CA THR A 161 32.13 0.46 -9.08
C THR A 161 32.05 1.96 -9.37
N ASN A 162 31.05 2.65 -8.80
CA ASN A 162 30.66 4.02 -9.10
C ASN A 162 30.36 4.27 -10.59
N GLU A 163 29.97 3.22 -11.31
CA GLU A 163 29.59 3.33 -12.72
C GLU A 163 28.23 4.03 -12.86
N LYS A 164 28.16 4.98 -13.80
CA LYS A 164 26.90 5.67 -14.12
C LYS A 164 26.04 4.80 -15.03
N LEU A 165 24.76 4.70 -14.69
CA LEU A 165 23.74 3.99 -15.45
C LEU A 165 22.55 4.93 -15.68
N ILE A 166 22.11 5.05 -16.93
CA ILE A 166 20.85 5.70 -17.28
C ILE A 166 19.82 4.61 -17.59
N ILE A 167 18.60 4.77 -17.07
CA ILE A 167 17.47 3.93 -17.45
C ILE A 167 16.32 4.81 -17.93
N TYR A 168 15.94 4.66 -19.20
CA TYR A 168 14.75 5.29 -19.76
C TYR A 168 13.53 4.38 -19.65
N ALA A 169 12.36 4.97 -19.42
CA ALA A 169 11.09 4.26 -19.31
C ALA A 169 9.91 5.02 -19.91
N LYS A 170 8.84 4.29 -20.28
CA LYS A 170 7.55 4.91 -20.63
C LYS A 170 6.84 5.43 -19.38
N GLN A 171 6.93 4.69 -18.28
CA GLN A 171 6.41 5.06 -16.97
C GLN A 171 7.48 4.84 -15.89
N VAL A 172 7.64 5.82 -15.01
CA VAL A 172 8.47 5.72 -13.80
C VAL A 172 7.55 5.61 -12.58
N ILE A 173 7.85 4.69 -11.68
CA ILE A 173 7.19 4.58 -10.38
C ILE A 173 8.18 5.05 -9.31
N ASP A 174 7.83 6.10 -8.56
CA ASP A 174 8.54 6.46 -7.33
C ASP A 174 8.04 5.57 -6.21
N ALA A 175 8.87 4.59 -5.84
CA ALA A 175 8.65 3.70 -4.71
C ALA A 175 9.81 3.81 -3.71
N THR A 176 10.49 4.96 -3.68
CA THR A 176 11.52 5.23 -2.66
C THR A 176 10.87 5.46 -1.30
N GLU A 177 11.60 5.20 -0.21
CA GLU A 177 11.05 5.34 1.15
C GLU A 177 10.64 6.79 1.49
N LEU A 178 11.26 7.78 0.83
CA LEU A 178 11.11 9.21 1.14
C LEU A 178 10.62 10.07 -0.04
N GLY A 179 10.22 9.47 -1.16
CA GLY A 179 9.76 10.20 -2.35
C GLY A 179 10.87 11.02 -3.01
N ASP A 180 12.03 10.41 -3.25
CA ASP A 180 13.20 11.11 -3.77
C ASP A 180 13.10 11.38 -5.29
N VAL A 181 12.36 10.57 -6.05
CA VAL A 181 12.16 10.80 -7.50
C VAL A 181 11.25 12.00 -7.74
N LEU A 182 10.13 12.08 -7.01
CA LEU A 182 9.20 13.21 -7.10
C LEU A 182 9.89 14.52 -6.66
N ALA A 183 10.70 14.48 -5.61
CA ALA A 183 11.48 15.63 -5.14
C ALA A 183 12.52 16.07 -6.18
N SER A 184 13.30 15.13 -6.73
CA SER A 184 14.29 15.40 -7.79
C SER A 184 13.64 15.99 -9.05
N ALA A 185 12.42 15.56 -9.38
CA ALA A 185 11.63 16.08 -10.49
C ALA A 185 10.90 17.40 -10.20
N LYS A 186 11.01 17.95 -8.98
CA LYS A 186 10.31 19.16 -8.53
C LYS A 186 8.78 19.05 -8.62
N VAL A 187 8.25 17.84 -8.41
CA VAL A 187 6.80 17.63 -8.31
C VAL A 187 6.32 18.19 -6.97
N PRO A 188 5.22 18.99 -6.94
CA PRO A 188 4.72 19.54 -5.69
C PRO A 188 4.29 18.45 -4.68
N TYR A 189 4.66 18.65 -3.42
CA TYR A 189 4.33 17.77 -2.30
C TYR A 189 4.08 18.56 -1.02
N ASP A 190 3.44 17.92 -0.05
CA ASP A 190 3.33 18.36 1.34
C ASP A 190 4.22 17.47 2.24
N LEU A 191 4.63 18.01 3.39
CA LEU A 191 5.46 17.33 4.39
C LEU A 191 5.07 17.84 5.78
N GLY A 192 4.92 16.94 6.76
CA GLY A 192 4.52 17.28 8.11
C GLY A 192 3.01 17.46 8.23
N MET A 193 2.52 18.27 9.17
CA MET A 193 1.08 18.41 9.40
C MET A 193 0.48 19.57 8.60
N GLU A 194 -0.67 19.35 7.98
CA GLU A 194 -1.45 20.41 7.33
C GLU A 194 -2.38 21.14 8.29
N SER A 195 -2.64 22.43 8.03
CA SER A 195 -3.65 23.19 8.76
C SER A 195 -5.07 22.72 8.42
N ASN A 196 -6.00 22.96 9.34
CA ASN A 196 -7.43 22.71 9.12
C ASN A 196 -8.02 23.53 7.95
N GLU A 197 -7.42 24.65 7.54
CA GLU A 197 -7.87 25.40 6.36
C GLU A 197 -7.69 24.61 5.07
N ILE A 198 -6.66 23.76 5.00
CA ILE A 198 -6.34 22.93 3.84
C ILE A 198 -7.23 21.67 3.81
N THR A 199 -7.29 20.93 4.92
CA THR A 199 -7.90 19.59 4.92
C THR A 199 -9.29 19.54 5.53
N ARG A 200 -9.64 20.52 6.38
CA ARG A 200 -10.91 20.59 7.13
C ARG A 200 -11.17 19.37 8.02
N GLU A 201 -10.13 18.59 8.34
CA GLU A 201 -10.24 17.35 9.14
C GLU A 201 -10.46 17.64 10.64
N ASN A 202 -10.21 18.87 11.08
CA ASN A 202 -10.36 19.32 12.47
C ASN A 202 -9.47 18.60 13.50
N VAL A 203 -8.40 17.94 13.04
CA VAL A 203 -7.45 17.19 13.89
C VAL A 203 -6.29 18.08 14.38
N HIS A 204 -5.89 19.09 13.61
CA HIS A 204 -4.84 20.04 13.98
C HIS A 204 -5.28 21.49 13.68
N LYS A 205 -5.52 22.27 14.74
CA LYS A 205 -6.02 23.66 14.62
C LYS A 205 -4.92 24.70 14.36
N GLY A 206 -3.65 24.29 14.32
CA GLY A 206 -2.52 25.20 14.06
C GLY A 206 -2.21 25.40 12.57
N PRO A 207 -1.23 26.27 12.25
CA PRO A 207 -0.72 26.41 10.89
C PRO A 207 -0.04 25.12 10.43
N SER A 208 0.08 24.97 9.11
CA SER A 208 0.87 23.88 8.52
C SER A 208 2.32 23.97 8.99
N ASN A 209 2.92 22.83 9.26
CA ASN A 209 4.31 22.73 9.71
C ASN A 209 4.99 21.53 9.05
N LYS A 210 6.30 21.41 9.25
CA LYS A 210 7.11 20.30 8.72
C LYS A 210 7.38 19.20 9.75
N ILE A 211 6.62 19.15 10.84
CA ILE A 211 6.85 18.14 11.90
C ILE A 211 6.35 16.80 11.39
N VAL A 212 7.29 15.89 11.14
CA VAL A 212 7.03 14.52 10.69
C VAL A 212 6.83 13.57 11.86
N GLN A 213 6.30 12.37 11.60
CA GLN A 213 6.24 11.32 12.60
C GLN A 213 7.63 10.85 13.07
N ASP A 214 7.70 10.40 14.32
CA ASP A 214 8.86 9.81 14.95
C ASP A 214 9.37 8.61 14.12
N ILE A 215 10.68 8.50 13.99
CA ILE A 215 11.32 7.36 13.32
C ILE A 215 11.74 6.31 14.35
N THR A 216 11.99 5.09 13.87
CA THR A 216 12.57 4.03 14.70
C THR A 216 13.70 3.38 13.91
N TYR A 217 14.86 3.20 14.53
CA TYR A 217 15.81 2.23 14.02
C TYR A 217 15.51 0.89 14.70
N VAL A 218 14.81 0.00 13.99
CA VAL A 218 14.40 -1.28 14.60
C VAL A 218 15.64 -2.11 14.96
N ALA A 219 15.53 -2.96 15.98
CA ALA A 219 16.50 -4.02 16.24
C ALA A 219 15.79 -5.36 16.36
N ILE A 220 16.46 -6.44 15.97
CA ILE A 220 15.99 -7.79 16.25
C ILE A 220 16.85 -8.38 17.37
N LEU A 221 16.20 -8.71 18.48
CA LEU A 221 16.82 -9.45 19.57
C LEU A 221 16.55 -10.94 19.41
N LYS A 222 17.50 -11.75 19.84
CA LYS A 222 17.40 -13.20 19.96
C LYS A 222 17.53 -13.57 21.42
N ASP A 223 16.65 -14.44 21.90
CA ASP A 223 16.76 -15.09 23.19
C ASP A 223 17.75 -16.25 23.07
N TYR A 224 18.90 -16.13 23.72
CA TYR A 224 19.94 -17.17 23.73
C TYR A 224 19.73 -18.21 24.85
N GLY A 225 18.64 -18.12 25.58
CA GLY A 225 18.25 -19.02 26.66
C GLY A 225 18.69 -18.55 28.04
N ALA A 226 18.00 -19.07 29.06
CA ALA A 226 18.26 -18.76 30.45
C ALA A 226 19.73 -19.01 30.84
N GLY A 227 20.30 -18.10 31.64
CA GLY A 227 21.68 -18.18 32.12
C GLY A 227 22.74 -17.67 31.13
N LYS A 228 22.37 -17.29 29.91
CA LYS A 228 23.27 -16.55 29.01
C LYS A 228 23.27 -15.07 29.35
N ASP A 229 24.47 -14.47 29.34
CA ASP A 229 24.65 -13.03 29.41
C ASP A 229 25.07 -12.52 28.03
N CYS A 230 24.16 -11.80 27.40
CA CYS A 230 24.30 -11.18 26.09
C CYS A 230 24.23 -9.65 26.21
N THR A 231 24.55 -9.11 27.39
CA THR A 231 24.54 -7.67 27.64
C THR A 231 25.44 -6.92 26.66
N ILE A 232 24.92 -5.83 26.11
CA ILE A 232 25.73 -4.94 25.27
C ILE A 232 26.55 -3.99 26.15
N VAL A 233 27.63 -3.45 25.59
CA VAL A 233 28.40 -2.38 26.24
C VAL A 233 27.47 -1.19 26.52
N ARG A 234 27.60 -0.59 27.70
CA ARG A 234 26.82 0.59 28.11
C ARG A 234 26.90 1.69 27.04
N PRO A 235 25.79 2.06 26.39
CA PRO A 235 25.80 3.09 25.35
C PRO A 235 26.10 4.48 25.94
N PRO A 236 26.67 5.40 25.16
CA PRO A 236 26.85 6.80 25.55
C PRO A 236 25.53 7.45 25.97
N ASN A 237 25.59 8.35 26.96
CA ASN A 237 24.46 9.12 27.47
C ASN A 237 23.27 8.27 27.97
N TYR A 238 23.54 7.03 28.40
CA TYR A 238 22.50 6.17 28.97
C TYR A 238 22.01 6.68 30.33
N ASP A 239 20.72 7.05 30.36
CA ASP A 239 19.92 7.34 31.53
C ASP A 239 18.64 6.47 31.49
N PRO A 240 18.40 5.58 32.46
CA PRO A 240 17.19 4.75 32.45
C PRO A 240 15.89 5.53 32.61
N ALA A 241 15.91 6.76 33.15
CA ALA A 241 14.72 7.61 33.28
C ALA A 241 14.12 8.01 31.91
N GLU A 242 14.90 7.91 30.83
CA GLU A 242 14.44 8.08 29.45
C GLU A 242 13.30 7.09 29.09
N PHE A 243 13.30 5.90 29.70
CA PHE A 243 12.36 4.81 29.41
C PHE A 243 11.35 4.57 30.54
N ASP A 244 11.28 5.47 31.51
CA ASP A 244 10.27 5.42 32.56
C ASP A 244 8.85 5.57 31.98
N GLY A 245 8.02 4.55 32.21
CA GLY A 245 6.71 4.37 31.59
C GLY A 245 6.69 3.42 30.40
N ALA A 246 7.82 2.79 30.02
CA ALA A 246 7.85 1.80 28.94
C ALA A 246 6.96 0.58 29.21
N CYS A 247 6.91 0.15 30.47
CA CYS A 247 6.10 -0.97 30.95
C CYS A 247 5.80 -0.79 32.46
N THR A 248 4.89 -1.60 33.01
CA THR A 248 4.50 -1.50 34.42
C THR A 248 5.64 -1.82 35.40
N ASP A 249 6.64 -2.57 34.97
CA ASP A 249 7.80 -2.96 35.76
C ASP A 249 8.81 -1.81 35.98
N TYR A 250 8.71 -0.75 35.18
CA TYR A 250 9.56 0.43 35.28
C TYR A 250 8.72 1.71 35.06
N TYR A 251 7.99 2.09 36.11
CA TYR A 251 7.09 3.24 36.12
C TYR A 251 7.12 3.93 37.49
N PHE A 252 7.74 5.11 37.57
CA PHE A 252 7.83 5.90 38.78
C PHE A 252 7.34 7.35 38.61
N ASP A 253 7.45 7.96 37.43
CA ASP A 253 6.85 9.28 37.17
C ASP A 253 5.34 9.17 36.95
N LYS A 254 4.60 9.46 38.02
CA LYS A 254 3.13 9.43 38.02
C LYS A 254 2.48 10.55 37.18
N ALA A 255 3.26 11.53 36.70
CA ALA A 255 2.77 12.52 35.75
C ALA A 255 2.60 11.92 34.34
N LYS A 256 3.30 10.84 34.02
CA LYS A 256 3.17 10.12 32.75
C LYS A 256 1.95 9.21 32.75
N GLN A 257 1.40 8.97 31.56
CA GLN A 257 0.34 7.99 31.37
C GLN A 257 0.82 6.61 31.85
N LYS A 258 0.07 6.02 32.78
CA LYS A 258 0.38 4.68 33.32
C LYS A 258 0.38 3.65 32.17
N PRO A 259 1.44 2.84 32.02
CA PRO A 259 1.49 1.77 31.03
C PRO A 259 0.45 0.68 31.34
N SER A 260 -0.04 0.02 30.29
CA SER A 260 -1.06 -1.04 30.39
C SER A 260 -0.49 -2.46 30.24
N VAL A 261 0.83 -2.59 30.07
CA VAL A 261 1.52 -3.85 29.81
C VAL A 261 2.77 -3.98 30.68
N ASP A 262 3.04 -5.20 31.14
CA ASP A 262 4.31 -5.56 31.79
C ASP A 262 5.45 -5.69 30.78
N ALA A 263 6.67 -5.86 31.28
CA ALA A 263 7.87 -5.97 30.46
C ALA A 263 7.82 -7.15 29.47
N GLN A 264 7.26 -8.29 29.88
CA GLN A 264 7.17 -9.46 29.02
C GLN A 264 6.15 -9.25 27.89
N LYS A 265 5.02 -8.63 28.18
CA LYS A 265 3.99 -8.27 27.21
C LYS A 265 4.46 -7.16 26.29
N MET A 266 5.23 -6.18 26.79
CA MET A 266 5.94 -5.20 25.96
C MET A 266 6.84 -5.90 24.93
N LEU A 267 7.69 -6.83 25.35
CA LEU A 267 8.54 -7.59 24.43
C LEU A 267 7.72 -8.47 23.48
N ASN A 268 6.65 -9.09 23.97
CA ASN A 268 5.77 -9.93 23.17
C ASN A 268 4.98 -9.15 22.10
N TYR A 269 5.01 -7.81 22.11
CA TYR A 269 4.42 -7.01 21.04
C TYR A 269 5.01 -7.38 19.67
N GLY A 270 6.34 -7.46 19.60
CA GLY A 270 7.09 -7.81 18.40
C GLY A 270 7.67 -9.23 18.45
N LYS A 271 7.08 -10.17 19.20
CA LYS A 271 7.62 -11.54 19.25
C LYS A 271 7.55 -12.18 17.87
N LEU A 272 8.68 -12.65 17.39
CA LEU A 272 8.83 -13.36 16.12
C LEU A 272 8.93 -14.87 16.40
N PRO A 273 8.80 -15.72 15.36
CA PRO A 273 9.20 -17.11 15.44
C PRO A 273 10.66 -17.29 15.92
N ASN A 274 11.02 -18.53 16.30
CA ASN A 274 12.38 -18.92 16.65
C ASN A 274 13.05 -18.08 17.75
N ASN A 275 12.27 -17.70 18.76
CA ASN A 275 12.70 -16.96 19.94
C ASN A 275 13.38 -15.62 19.62
N LYS A 276 12.86 -14.92 18.61
CA LYS A 276 13.31 -13.58 18.23
C LYS A 276 12.26 -12.52 18.57
N TYR A 277 12.70 -11.27 18.67
CA TYR A 277 11.88 -10.15 19.09
C TYR A 277 12.24 -8.90 18.29
N MET A 278 11.27 -8.33 17.60
CA MET A 278 11.36 -7.02 16.97
C MET A 278 11.21 -5.91 18.02
N ILE A 279 12.22 -5.04 18.13
CA ILE A 279 12.21 -3.88 19.01
C ILE A 279 11.78 -2.65 18.22
N ASN A 280 10.49 -2.33 18.36
CA ASN A 280 9.83 -1.15 17.83
C ASN A 280 8.75 -0.71 18.84
N TRP A 281 9.17 -0.12 19.96
CA TRP A 281 8.28 0.23 21.06
C TRP A 281 8.06 1.74 21.13
N PRO A 282 6.80 2.22 21.02
CA PRO A 282 6.53 3.64 20.91
C PRO A 282 6.59 4.38 22.24
N GLY A 283 6.65 5.72 22.15
CA GLY A 283 6.52 6.60 23.32
C GLY A 283 7.76 6.55 24.22
N TYR A 284 7.81 5.62 25.17
CA TYR A 284 8.94 5.47 26.12
C TYR A 284 9.88 4.31 25.73
N GLY A 285 9.97 4.00 24.43
CA GLY A 285 10.91 3.02 23.88
C GLY A 285 11.92 3.63 22.91
N ASN A 286 12.10 3.00 21.76
CA ASN A 286 13.13 3.35 20.78
C ASN A 286 12.65 4.26 19.62
N ASP A 287 11.47 4.85 19.73
CA ASP A 287 11.09 5.98 18.87
C ASP A 287 12.00 7.19 19.12
N LEU A 288 12.34 7.92 18.05
CA LEU A 288 13.09 9.16 18.11
C LEU A 288 12.55 10.14 17.05
N TYR A 289 12.32 11.39 17.44
CA TYR A 289 11.98 12.43 16.48
C TYR A 289 13.24 12.85 15.71
N LEU A 290 13.28 12.61 14.40
CA LEU A 290 14.25 13.20 13.48
C LEU A 290 13.56 13.57 12.16
N ASN A 291 13.59 14.84 11.79
CA ASN A 291 13.14 15.27 10.46
C ASN A 291 14.30 15.23 9.46
N VAL A 292 14.53 14.06 8.86
CA VAL A 292 15.63 13.84 7.90
C VAL A 292 15.18 13.77 6.44
N VAL A 293 13.89 13.99 6.18
CA VAL A 293 13.26 13.77 4.86
C VAL A 293 13.91 14.66 3.80
N GLU A 294 14.12 15.94 4.10
CA GLU A 294 14.68 16.93 3.17
C GLU A 294 16.23 17.01 3.19
N MET A 295 16.89 16.22 4.03
CA MET A 295 18.35 16.18 4.10
C MET A 295 18.97 15.41 2.93
N LYS A 296 20.19 15.80 2.55
CA LYS A 296 21.02 15.00 1.63
C LYS A 296 21.41 13.69 2.31
N GLU A 297 21.62 12.64 1.52
CA GLU A 297 21.91 11.28 2.01
C GLU A 297 23.08 11.25 3.02
N ALA A 298 24.18 11.96 2.74
CA ALA A 298 25.35 11.99 3.64
C ALA A 298 25.05 12.64 5.01
N GLU A 299 24.21 13.67 5.05
CA GLU A 299 23.81 14.35 6.30
C GLU A 299 22.76 13.52 7.04
N ARG A 300 21.77 12.98 6.29
CA ARG A 300 20.77 12.04 6.78
C ARG A 300 21.43 10.86 7.49
N ASN A 301 22.46 10.24 6.88
CA ASN A 301 23.15 9.09 7.45
C ASN A 301 23.89 9.42 8.76
N LYS A 302 24.38 10.65 8.92
CA LYS A 302 24.97 11.12 10.20
C LYS A 302 23.90 11.28 11.27
N GLU A 303 22.77 11.89 10.92
CA GLU A 303 21.65 12.09 11.86
C GLU A 303 21.03 10.77 12.32
N LEU A 304 20.94 9.77 11.43
CA LEU A 304 20.39 8.45 11.75
C LEU A 304 21.22 7.66 12.77
N ILE A 305 22.47 8.04 13.05
CA ILE A 305 23.26 7.44 14.14
C ILE A 305 22.55 7.65 15.48
N LYS A 306 21.91 8.81 15.69
CA LYS A 306 21.17 9.11 16.93
C LYS A 306 20.03 8.11 17.18
N ALA A 307 19.36 7.65 16.13
CA ALA A 307 18.29 6.65 16.23
C ALA A 307 18.82 5.23 16.55
N LYS A 308 20.02 4.87 16.06
CA LYS A 308 20.70 3.64 16.48
C LYS A 308 21.11 3.72 17.95
N GLU A 309 21.66 4.85 18.38
CA GLU A 309 22.03 5.08 19.78
C GLU A 309 20.81 5.02 20.72
N GLN A 310 19.67 5.61 20.33
CA GLN A 310 18.38 5.47 21.05
C GLN A 310 18.02 3.99 21.26
N THR A 311 18.13 3.20 20.20
CA THR A 311 17.76 1.79 20.23
C THR A 311 18.73 0.97 21.08
N LEU A 312 20.03 1.25 21.00
CA LEU A 312 21.03 0.63 21.87
C LEU A 312 20.76 0.97 23.34
N ARG A 313 20.44 2.23 23.68
CA ARG A 313 20.06 2.62 25.05
C ARG A 313 18.84 1.84 25.54
N PHE A 314 17.83 1.64 24.68
CA PHE A 314 16.64 0.87 25.04
C PHE A 314 16.93 -0.63 25.21
N ILE A 315 17.77 -1.22 24.36
CA ILE A 315 18.23 -2.61 24.53
C ILE A 315 18.99 -2.77 25.85
N TYR A 316 19.92 -1.85 26.15
CA TYR A 316 20.66 -1.87 27.40
C TYR A 316 19.71 -1.75 28.61
N PHE A 317 18.69 -0.89 28.52
CA PHE A 317 17.61 -0.78 29.52
C PHE A 317 16.86 -2.10 29.72
N ILE A 318 16.42 -2.77 28.65
CA ILE A 318 15.76 -4.08 28.71
C ILE A 318 16.64 -5.11 29.45
N GLN A 319 17.95 -5.11 29.17
CA GLN A 319 18.88 -6.06 29.78
C GLN A 319 19.15 -5.76 31.26
N HIS A 320 19.24 -4.48 31.65
CA HIS A 320 19.74 -4.07 32.97
C HIS A 320 18.64 -3.69 33.96
N GLN A 321 17.62 -2.93 33.54
CA GLN A 321 16.52 -2.52 34.41
C GLN A 321 15.42 -3.57 34.46
N LEU A 322 15.17 -4.25 33.33
CA LEU A 322 14.13 -5.28 33.26
C LEU A 322 14.69 -6.71 33.41
N GLY A 323 16.02 -6.86 33.49
CA GLY A 323 16.68 -8.14 33.81
C GLY A 323 16.81 -9.14 32.65
N PHE A 324 16.47 -8.78 31.41
CA PHE A 324 16.52 -9.67 30.24
C PHE A 324 17.93 -9.80 29.65
N LYS A 325 18.92 -10.17 30.47
CA LYS A 325 20.34 -10.27 30.06
C LYS A 325 20.59 -11.31 28.96
N HIS A 326 19.71 -12.29 28.82
CA HIS A 326 19.80 -13.36 27.82
C HIS A 326 19.36 -12.93 26.41
N PHE A 327 18.78 -11.73 26.27
CA PHE A 327 18.47 -11.15 24.97
C PHE A 327 19.68 -10.40 24.43
N GLY A 328 20.10 -10.72 23.21
CA GLY A 328 21.16 -10.01 22.49
C GLY A 328 20.75 -9.69 21.07
N LEU A 329 21.44 -8.75 20.42
CA LEU A 329 21.24 -8.49 18.98
C LEU A 329 21.44 -9.79 18.20
N ALA A 330 20.44 -10.14 17.39
CA ALA A 330 20.44 -11.38 16.61
C ALA A 330 21.66 -11.41 15.67
N ASP A 331 22.39 -12.52 15.72
CA ASP A 331 23.63 -12.73 14.96
C ASP A 331 23.39 -13.35 13.57
N ASP A 332 22.14 -13.63 13.24
CA ASP A 332 21.68 -14.40 12.09
C ASP A 332 20.60 -13.67 11.24
N GLU A 333 20.41 -12.36 11.45
CA GLU A 333 19.35 -11.59 10.77
C GLU A 333 19.84 -10.64 9.68
N TYR A 334 20.75 -9.71 10.03
CA TYR A 334 21.22 -8.69 9.08
C TYR A 334 22.69 -8.89 8.72
N PRO A 335 23.07 -8.62 7.45
CA PRO A 335 24.45 -8.71 6.99
C PRO A 335 25.31 -7.50 7.43
N THR A 336 24.75 -6.57 8.21
CA THR A 336 25.45 -5.36 8.67
C THR A 336 26.40 -5.70 9.82
N LYS A 337 27.54 -4.99 9.89
CA LYS A 337 28.55 -5.24 10.93
C LYS A 337 28.03 -4.97 12.34
N ASP A 338 27.10 -4.03 12.47
CA ASP A 338 26.46 -3.65 13.74
C ASP A 338 25.17 -4.42 14.03
N ARG A 339 24.79 -5.39 13.17
CA ARG A 339 23.59 -6.23 13.27
C ARG A 339 22.26 -5.46 13.23
N PHE A 340 22.29 -4.18 12.85
CA PHE A 340 21.08 -3.38 12.65
C PHE A 340 20.49 -3.61 11.25
N PRO A 341 19.20 -3.28 11.03
CA PRO A 341 18.62 -3.20 9.70
C PRO A 341 19.43 -2.28 8.75
N LEU A 342 19.23 -2.46 7.44
CA LEU A 342 19.94 -1.71 6.41
C LEU A 342 19.51 -0.24 6.35
N ILE A 343 18.25 0.04 6.71
CA ILE A 343 17.64 1.37 6.74
C ILE A 343 16.81 1.54 8.02
N PRO A 344 16.56 2.77 8.49
CA PRO A 344 15.59 3.01 9.56
C PRO A 344 14.15 2.80 9.06
N TYR A 345 13.21 2.68 9.99
CA TYR A 345 11.80 2.79 9.70
C TYR A 345 11.37 4.27 9.64
N HIS A 346 11.11 4.75 8.42
CA HIS A 346 10.46 6.04 8.19
C HIS A 346 8.94 5.88 8.20
N ARG A 347 8.24 6.50 9.15
CA ARG A 347 6.76 6.48 9.19
C ARG A 347 6.12 7.44 8.20
N GLU A 348 6.81 8.53 7.87
CA GLU A 348 6.30 9.59 7.00
C GLU A 348 7.28 9.89 5.87
N SER A 349 6.73 10.34 4.74
CA SER A 349 7.43 10.71 3.52
C SER A 349 6.82 12.00 2.94
N ARG A 350 7.42 12.52 1.86
CA ARG A 350 6.83 13.57 1.03
C ARG A 350 5.54 13.06 0.40
N ARG A 351 4.41 13.71 0.66
CA ARG A 351 3.09 13.34 0.12
C ARG A 351 2.78 14.17 -1.12
N VAL A 352 2.65 13.52 -2.28
CA VAL A 352 2.45 14.20 -3.56
C VAL A 352 1.13 14.98 -3.60
N LYS A 353 1.09 16.09 -4.35
CA LYS A 353 -0.18 16.71 -4.77
C LYS A 353 -0.74 15.96 -6.00
N GLY A 354 -1.61 14.99 -5.73
CA GLY A 354 -2.20 14.10 -6.73
C GLY A 354 -3.46 14.65 -7.39
N LEU A 355 -4.04 13.88 -8.31
CA LEU A 355 -5.33 14.20 -8.95
C LEU A 355 -6.48 14.31 -7.93
N VAL A 356 -6.40 13.53 -6.86
CA VAL A 356 -7.26 13.64 -5.69
C VAL A 356 -6.39 13.49 -4.44
N ARG A 357 -6.87 14.06 -3.33
CA ARG A 357 -6.29 13.85 -2.00
C ARG A 357 -7.28 13.07 -1.15
N MET A 358 -6.83 11.98 -0.55
CA MET A 358 -7.64 11.25 0.44
C MET A 358 -7.41 11.81 1.84
N ASP A 359 -8.49 12.16 2.52
CA ASP A 359 -8.52 12.71 3.89
C ASP A 359 -9.51 11.93 4.78
N ILE A 360 -9.61 12.32 6.05
CA ILE A 360 -10.41 11.59 7.05
C ILE A 360 -11.87 11.39 6.63
N HIS A 361 -12.48 12.35 5.92
CA HIS A 361 -13.88 12.28 5.55
C HIS A 361 -14.16 11.12 4.59
N HIS A 362 -13.18 10.81 3.74
CA HIS A 362 -13.25 9.73 2.77
C HIS A 362 -13.17 8.35 3.41
N ILE A 363 -12.54 8.21 4.58
CA ILE A 363 -12.40 6.92 5.26
C ILE A 363 -13.37 6.75 6.41
N ALA A 364 -13.78 7.84 7.07
CA ALA A 364 -14.76 7.84 8.16
C ALA A 364 -16.19 7.57 7.68
N LYS A 365 -16.62 8.28 6.63
CA LYS A 365 -17.99 8.22 6.08
C LYS A 365 -17.96 8.20 4.54
N PRO A 366 -17.32 7.19 3.92
CA PRO A 366 -17.09 7.14 2.47
C PRO A 366 -18.35 7.30 1.62
N PHE A 367 -19.50 6.90 2.16
CA PHE A 367 -20.79 6.87 1.47
C PHE A 367 -21.63 8.14 1.63
N GLN A 368 -21.17 9.12 2.41
CA GLN A 368 -21.93 10.34 2.75
C GLN A 368 -21.21 11.62 2.32
N ILE A 369 -20.21 11.52 1.44
CA ILE A 369 -19.42 12.64 0.95
C ILE A 369 -19.73 12.95 -0.52
N GLU A 370 -19.56 14.22 -0.92
CA GLU A 370 -19.78 14.69 -2.29
C GLU A 370 -18.81 14.08 -3.31
N MET A 371 -17.57 13.82 -2.90
CA MET A 371 -16.53 13.19 -3.74
C MET A 371 -16.41 11.69 -3.37
N PRO A 372 -17.14 10.79 -4.06
CA PRO A 372 -17.28 9.39 -3.68
C PRO A 372 -16.05 8.56 -4.12
N LEU A 373 -14.89 8.87 -3.55
CA LEU A 373 -13.62 8.22 -3.88
C LEU A 373 -13.63 6.70 -3.69
N TYR A 374 -14.54 6.16 -2.87
CA TYR A 374 -14.70 4.71 -2.71
C TYR A 374 -14.96 3.98 -4.05
N ARG A 375 -15.53 4.66 -5.06
CA ARG A 375 -15.78 4.07 -6.38
C ARG A 375 -14.49 3.79 -7.17
N THR A 376 -13.40 4.45 -6.82
CA THR A 376 -12.09 4.35 -7.50
C THR A 376 -11.06 3.56 -6.70
N GLY A 377 -11.50 2.81 -5.68
CA GLY A 377 -10.65 2.00 -4.81
C GLY A 377 -9.77 0.98 -5.56
N ILE A 378 -8.50 0.89 -5.17
CA ILE A 378 -7.48 -0.02 -5.76
C ILE A 378 -6.66 -0.80 -4.74
N ALA A 379 -6.82 -0.49 -3.45
CA ALA A 379 -6.19 -1.17 -2.32
C ALA A 379 -7.11 -1.01 -1.11
N VAL A 380 -6.95 -1.85 -0.09
CA VAL A 380 -7.79 -1.83 1.11
C VAL A 380 -6.96 -1.83 2.39
N GLY A 381 -7.46 -1.18 3.42
CA GLY A 381 -6.86 -1.14 4.76
C GLY A 381 -7.91 -1.30 5.85
N ASP A 382 -7.54 -1.89 6.98
CA ASP A 382 -8.45 -2.08 8.13
C ASP A 382 -7.89 -1.59 9.47
N TYR A 383 -6.69 -1.01 9.51
CA TYR A 383 -6.08 -0.58 10.76
C TYR A 383 -6.53 0.84 11.17
N PRO A 384 -6.64 1.15 12.47
CA PRO A 384 -6.91 2.52 12.92
C PRO A 384 -5.84 3.52 12.47
N ILE A 385 -6.18 4.80 12.52
CA ILE A 385 -5.22 5.89 12.32
C ILE A 385 -4.25 5.88 13.51
N ASP A 386 -2.98 5.59 13.26
CA ASP A 386 -1.95 5.50 14.29
C ASP A 386 -0.81 6.48 14.00
N HIS A 387 -0.63 7.46 14.89
CA HIS A 387 0.35 8.54 14.73
C HIS A 387 1.39 8.52 15.84
N HIS A 388 2.65 8.64 15.44
CA HIS A 388 3.79 8.72 16.36
C HIS A 388 4.39 10.12 16.31
N HIS A 389 4.02 10.99 17.25
CA HIS A 389 4.57 12.34 17.39
C HIS A 389 4.99 12.67 18.83
N LYS A 390 5.05 11.64 19.70
CA LYS A 390 5.24 11.82 21.14
C LYS A 390 6.65 12.28 21.50
N LYS A 391 7.62 12.15 20.59
CA LYS A 391 8.99 12.63 20.82
C LYS A 391 9.22 14.10 20.42
N ASN A 392 8.24 14.76 19.80
CA ASN A 392 8.29 16.20 19.56
C ASN A 392 7.17 16.93 20.33
N PRO A 393 7.47 17.72 21.37
CA PRO A 393 6.46 18.43 22.16
C PRO A 393 5.72 19.53 21.38
N GLU A 394 6.26 19.97 20.24
CA GLU A 394 5.59 20.94 19.36
C GLU A 394 4.46 20.31 18.53
N ALA A 395 4.41 18.98 18.45
CA ALA A 395 3.31 18.27 17.81
C ALA A 395 2.10 18.13 18.74
N PRO A 396 0.87 18.01 18.21
CA PRO A 396 -0.29 17.66 19.01
C PRO A 396 -0.07 16.34 19.78
N GLN A 397 -0.08 16.42 21.11
CA GLN A 397 0.10 15.26 21.98
C GLN A 397 -1.19 14.44 22.17
N HIS A 398 -2.30 14.94 21.63
CA HIS A 398 -3.59 14.28 21.53
C HIS A 398 -4.06 14.41 20.08
N LEU A 399 -3.91 13.35 19.31
CA LEU A 399 -4.60 13.21 18.03
C LEU A 399 -5.82 12.36 18.33
N ASP A 400 -7.02 12.94 18.23
CA ASP A 400 -8.25 12.20 18.49
C ASP A 400 -8.32 11.01 17.51
N PHE A 401 -8.38 9.79 18.07
CA PHE A 401 -8.60 8.59 17.27
C PHE A 401 -10.03 8.65 16.73
N TYR A 402 -10.18 9.17 15.51
CA TYR A 402 -11.45 9.13 14.81
C TYR A 402 -11.79 7.67 14.49
N GLY A 403 -12.99 7.24 14.90
CA GLY A 403 -13.48 5.90 14.54
C GLY A 403 -13.64 5.79 13.03
N VAL A 404 -12.68 5.15 12.36
CA VAL A 404 -12.73 4.88 10.92
C VAL A 404 -13.05 3.41 10.68
N PRO A 405 -13.95 3.05 9.75
CA PRO A 405 -14.10 1.67 9.29
C PRO A 405 -12.91 1.23 8.43
N SER A 406 -12.92 -0.03 7.98
CA SER A 406 -11.99 -0.43 6.91
C SER A 406 -12.30 0.36 5.64
N PHE A 407 -11.26 0.75 4.91
CA PHE A 407 -11.34 1.72 3.83
C PHE A 407 -10.64 1.20 2.57
N ASN A 408 -10.87 1.87 1.45
CA ASN A 408 -10.10 1.65 0.23
C ASN A 408 -9.31 2.91 -0.17
N ILE A 409 -8.27 2.71 -0.96
CA ILE A 409 -7.40 3.76 -1.47
C ILE A 409 -7.78 4.07 -2.92
N PRO A 410 -8.11 5.32 -3.28
CA PRO A 410 -8.56 5.68 -4.62
C PRO A 410 -7.40 5.82 -5.60
N LEU A 411 -7.59 5.43 -6.87
CA LEU A 411 -6.54 5.42 -7.91
C LEU A 411 -5.84 6.78 -8.09
N GLY A 412 -6.58 7.88 -8.04
CA GLY A 412 -6.06 9.22 -8.32
C GLY A 412 -4.98 9.71 -7.35
N VAL A 413 -4.82 9.09 -6.18
CA VAL A 413 -3.76 9.45 -5.20
C VAL A 413 -2.37 9.02 -5.67
N LEU A 414 -2.29 8.10 -6.63
CA LEU A 414 -1.04 7.60 -7.20
C LEU A 414 -0.52 8.51 -8.33
N ILE A 415 -1.33 9.46 -8.81
CA ILE A 415 -1.07 10.21 -10.04
C ILE A 415 -0.85 11.69 -9.70
N PRO A 416 0.35 12.24 -9.93
CA PRO A 416 0.60 13.67 -9.74
C PRO A 416 -0.30 14.53 -10.65
N ALA A 417 -0.90 15.61 -10.12
CA ALA A 417 -1.90 16.38 -10.86
C ALA A 417 -1.35 17.05 -12.14
N ASN A 418 -0.10 17.50 -12.11
CA ASN A 418 0.51 18.34 -13.16
C ASN A 418 1.79 17.73 -13.74
N THR A 419 1.98 16.41 -13.63
CA THR A 419 3.21 15.75 -14.09
C THR A 419 2.90 14.41 -14.73
N LYS A 420 3.46 14.20 -15.93
CA LYS A 420 3.28 12.97 -16.72
C LYS A 420 4.50 12.05 -16.63
N GLY A 421 4.27 10.76 -16.84
CA GLY A 421 5.34 9.74 -16.85
C GLY A 421 5.81 9.32 -15.46
N LEU A 422 5.13 9.77 -14.41
CA LEU A 422 5.39 9.41 -13.02
C LEU A 422 4.13 8.90 -12.34
N ILE A 423 4.28 7.80 -11.61
CA ILE A 423 3.30 7.24 -10.70
C ILE A 423 3.97 7.20 -9.32
N ILE A 424 3.20 7.53 -8.29
CA ILE A 424 3.66 7.55 -6.91
C ILE A 424 3.14 6.32 -6.20
N ALA A 425 4.03 5.67 -5.44
CA ALA A 425 3.70 4.55 -4.58
C ALA A 425 4.26 4.81 -3.17
N GLU A 426 4.21 3.78 -2.32
CA GLU A 426 4.72 3.81 -0.95
C GLU A 426 4.03 4.91 -0.12
N LYS A 427 4.72 5.49 0.86
CA LYS A 427 4.17 6.49 1.81
C LYS A 427 3.95 7.86 1.15
N SER A 428 4.36 8.03 -0.11
CA SER A 428 4.35 9.30 -0.83
C SER A 428 3.06 9.62 -1.57
N ILE A 429 2.08 8.71 -1.55
CA ILE A 429 0.78 8.91 -2.20
C ILE A 429 0.04 10.15 -1.67
N SER A 430 -0.93 10.65 -2.44
CA SER A 430 -1.66 11.89 -2.11
C SER A 430 -2.72 11.68 -1.02
N VAL A 431 -2.29 11.80 0.23
CA VAL A 431 -3.15 11.69 1.42
C VAL A 431 -2.87 12.84 2.39
N SER A 432 -3.79 13.10 3.33
CA SER A 432 -3.48 13.97 4.47
C SER A 432 -2.46 13.35 5.43
N ASN A 433 -1.79 14.17 6.25
CA ASN A 433 -0.97 13.66 7.35
C ASN A 433 -1.79 12.69 8.23
N VAL A 434 -3.02 13.08 8.59
CA VAL A 434 -3.91 12.26 9.41
C VAL A 434 -4.10 10.87 8.79
N VAL A 435 -4.48 10.80 7.51
CA VAL A 435 -4.72 9.53 6.81
C VAL A 435 -3.44 8.73 6.56
N ASN A 436 -2.28 9.39 6.43
CA ASN A 436 -0.98 8.71 6.35
C ASN A 436 -0.72 7.79 7.56
N GLY A 437 -1.25 8.12 8.74
CA GLY A 437 -1.17 7.30 9.95
C GLY A 437 -1.80 5.91 9.83
N THR A 438 -2.63 5.66 8.82
CA THR A 438 -3.14 4.30 8.52
C THR A 438 -2.68 3.78 7.16
N THR A 439 -2.51 4.63 6.13
CA THR A 439 -2.12 4.14 4.80
C THR A 439 -0.66 3.69 4.69
N ARG A 440 0.22 4.10 5.61
CA ARG A 440 1.66 3.76 5.63
C ARG A 440 1.98 2.30 5.95
N LEU A 441 0.99 1.50 6.36
CA LEU A 441 1.22 0.15 6.88
C LEU A 441 1.61 -0.84 5.79
N GLN A 442 2.30 -1.89 6.20
CA GLN A 442 3.01 -2.84 5.34
C GLN A 442 2.11 -3.54 4.33
N ALA A 443 0.96 -4.06 4.80
CA ALA A 443 0.00 -4.71 3.91
C ALA A 443 -0.54 -3.74 2.86
N ILE A 444 -0.87 -2.52 3.29
CA ILE A 444 -1.43 -1.47 2.43
C ILE A 444 -0.38 -0.98 1.42
N ALA A 445 0.88 -0.80 1.84
CA ALA A 445 1.98 -0.44 0.95
C ALA A 445 2.22 -1.49 -0.15
N LEU A 446 2.12 -2.79 0.16
CA LEU A 446 2.17 -3.84 -0.87
C LEU A 446 1.02 -3.69 -1.88
N LEU A 447 -0.19 -3.39 -1.41
CA LEU A 447 -1.37 -3.21 -2.28
C LEU A 447 -1.30 -1.93 -3.12
N ILE A 448 -0.83 -0.82 -2.55
CA ILE A 448 -0.52 0.42 -3.28
C ILE A 448 0.48 0.13 -4.39
N GLY A 449 1.54 -0.63 -4.09
CA GLY A 449 2.53 -1.07 -5.07
C GLY A 449 1.90 -1.89 -6.19
N GLN A 450 1.11 -2.91 -5.87
CA GLN A 450 0.41 -3.72 -6.86
C GLN A 450 -0.48 -2.86 -7.78
N ALA A 451 -1.22 -1.90 -7.22
CA ALA A 451 -2.02 -0.97 -8.00
C ALA A 451 -1.17 -0.04 -8.89
N ALA A 452 -0.07 0.51 -8.37
CA ALA A 452 0.86 1.33 -9.13
C ALA A 452 1.48 0.56 -10.32
N GLY A 453 1.88 -0.69 -10.10
CA GLY A 453 2.35 -1.59 -11.16
C GLY A 453 1.28 -1.87 -12.22
N THR A 454 0.03 -2.08 -11.79
CA THR A 454 -1.11 -2.29 -12.69
C THR A 454 -1.39 -1.07 -13.56
N LEU A 455 -1.40 0.13 -12.95
CA LEU A 455 -1.57 1.39 -13.64
C LEU A 455 -0.44 1.64 -14.66
N ALA A 456 0.82 1.46 -14.24
CA ALA A 456 1.99 1.68 -15.09
C ALA A 456 2.00 0.72 -16.29
N ALA A 457 1.73 -0.56 -16.07
CA ALA A 457 1.66 -1.55 -17.15
C ALA A 457 0.54 -1.25 -18.14
N THR A 458 -0.63 -0.86 -17.64
CA THR A 458 -1.77 -0.50 -18.51
C THR A 458 -1.44 0.72 -19.35
N ALA A 459 -0.92 1.78 -18.73
CA ALA A 459 -0.49 3.01 -19.42
C ALA A 459 0.59 2.71 -20.49
N ALA A 460 1.58 1.87 -20.15
CA ALA A 460 2.68 1.51 -21.06
C ALA A 460 2.21 0.69 -22.27
N LYS A 461 1.26 -0.24 -22.08
CA LYS A 461 0.67 -1.05 -23.15
C LYS A 461 -0.18 -0.23 -24.11
N GLU A 462 -0.96 0.69 -23.57
CA GLU A 462 -1.85 1.55 -24.36
C GLU A 462 -1.11 2.77 -24.93
N ASN A 463 0.15 2.97 -24.54
CA ASN A 463 0.95 4.13 -24.92
C ASN A 463 0.26 5.47 -24.59
N ILE A 464 -0.38 5.52 -23.42
CA ILE A 464 -1.03 6.71 -22.86
C ILE A 464 -0.39 7.10 -21.53
N SER A 465 -0.63 8.32 -21.10
CA SER A 465 -0.24 8.74 -19.76
C SER A 465 -1.13 8.10 -18.68
N ALA A 466 -0.61 7.94 -17.47
CA ALA A 466 -1.30 7.31 -16.35
C ALA A 466 -2.65 7.98 -16.01
N GLU A 467 -2.77 9.30 -16.10
CA GLU A 467 -4.02 10.03 -15.82
C GLU A 467 -5.17 9.67 -16.77
N LYS A 468 -4.86 9.13 -17.96
CA LYS A 468 -5.83 8.75 -18.99
C LYS A 468 -6.28 7.30 -18.90
N VAL A 469 -5.65 6.48 -18.05
CA VAL A 469 -6.04 5.09 -17.88
C VAL A 469 -7.39 5.02 -17.18
N ALA A 470 -8.33 4.28 -17.75
CA ALA A 470 -9.65 4.09 -17.17
C ALA A 470 -9.57 3.38 -15.81
N VAL A 471 -10.20 3.96 -14.78
CA VAL A 471 -10.23 3.41 -13.41
C VAL A 471 -10.73 1.96 -13.40
N ARG A 472 -11.81 1.67 -14.14
CA ARG A 472 -12.42 0.34 -14.21
C ARG A 472 -11.47 -0.72 -14.77
N LYS A 473 -10.56 -0.33 -15.67
CA LYS A 473 -9.58 -1.24 -16.25
C LYS A 473 -8.51 -1.65 -15.23
N VAL A 474 -8.05 -0.71 -14.41
CA VAL A 474 -7.11 -1.00 -13.31
C VAL A 474 -7.78 -1.89 -12.26
N GLN A 475 -9.00 -1.55 -11.84
CA GLN A 475 -9.76 -2.35 -10.88
C GLN A 475 -10.03 -3.78 -11.38
N ALA A 476 -10.40 -3.95 -12.65
CA ALA A 476 -10.62 -5.28 -13.24
C ALA A 476 -9.32 -6.12 -13.25
N ALA A 477 -8.18 -5.51 -13.58
CA ALA A 477 -6.89 -6.21 -13.56
C ALA A 477 -6.45 -6.59 -12.13
N LEU A 478 -6.80 -5.77 -11.14
CA LEU A 478 -6.58 -6.05 -9.72
C LEU A 478 -7.45 -7.22 -9.23
N LEU A 479 -8.75 -7.23 -9.55
CA LEU A 479 -9.65 -8.34 -9.24
C LEU A 479 -9.17 -9.65 -9.88
N ALA A 480 -8.74 -9.60 -11.15
CA ALA A 480 -8.15 -10.76 -11.83
C ALA A 480 -6.84 -11.27 -11.18
N SER A 481 -6.22 -10.45 -10.33
CA SER A 481 -5.05 -10.78 -9.52
C SER A 481 -5.42 -10.98 -8.04
N ASN A 482 -6.68 -11.34 -7.75
CA ASN A 482 -7.22 -11.61 -6.41
C ASN A 482 -7.10 -10.43 -5.42
N ALA A 483 -7.04 -9.19 -5.90
CA ALA A 483 -7.00 -8.01 -5.05
C ALA A 483 -8.41 -7.47 -4.76
N TYR A 484 -8.60 -7.02 -3.52
CA TYR A 484 -9.81 -6.34 -3.06
C TYR A 484 -9.78 -4.89 -3.52
N ILE A 485 -10.91 -4.40 -4.06
CA ILE A 485 -11.12 -2.99 -4.39
C ILE A 485 -12.11 -2.31 -3.41
N MET A 486 -12.88 -3.11 -2.68
CA MET A 486 -13.77 -2.74 -1.60
C MET A 486 -13.41 -3.53 -0.33
N PRO A 487 -13.40 -2.90 0.86
CA PRO A 487 -12.87 -3.49 2.08
C PRO A 487 -13.91 -4.35 2.82
N TYR A 488 -14.69 -5.14 2.08
CA TYR A 488 -15.76 -5.98 2.62
C TYR A 488 -15.20 -7.18 3.39
N PHE A 489 -15.35 -7.13 4.71
CA PHE A 489 -14.81 -8.11 5.65
C PHE A 489 -15.53 -9.47 5.58
N ASP A 490 -16.85 -9.43 5.39
CA ASP A 490 -17.76 -10.57 5.45
C ASP A 490 -17.96 -11.29 4.11
N VAL A 491 -17.21 -10.90 3.07
CA VAL A 491 -17.16 -11.59 1.79
C VAL A 491 -15.70 -11.90 1.44
N PRO A 492 -15.18 -13.06 1.90
CA PRO A 492 -13.78 -13.42 1.70
C PRO A 492 -13.48 -13.73 0.22
N LEU A 493 -12.21 -13.66 -0.15
CA LEU A 493 -11.72 -13.98 -1.51
C LEU A 493 -12.15 -15.36 -2.00
N THR A 494 -12.30 -16.33 -1.09
CA THR A 494 -12.75 -17.70 -1.41
C THR A 494 -14.25 -17.80 -1.71
N HIS A 495 -15.01 -16.73 -1.49
CA HIS A 495 -16.45 -16.71 -1.76
C HIS A 495 -16.71 -16.77 -3.28
N PRO A 496 -17.61 -17.64 -3.77
CA PRO A 496 -17.81 -17.85 -5.22
C PRO A 496 -18.34 -16.62 -5.99
N HIS A 497 -18.79 -15.60 -5.25
CA HIS A 497 -19.31 -14.34 -5.81
C HIS A 497 -18.53 -13.11 -5.34
N PHE A 498 -17.28 -13.31 -4.89
CA PHE A 498 -16.39 -12.24 -4.46
C PHE A 498 -16.34 -11.08 -5.48
N ASP A 499 -16.01 -11.36 -6.74
CA ASP A 499 -15.90 -10.35 -7.80
C ASP A 499 -17.19 -9.54 -7.99
N ALA A 500 -18.35 -10.21 -8.01
CA ALA A 500 -19.63 -9.55 -8.17
C ALA A 500 -19.88 -8.55 -7.03
N VAL A 501 -19.64 -8.96 -5.79
CA VAL A 501 -19.78 -8.09 -4.62
C VAL A 501 -18.82 -6.90 -4.68
N GLN A 502 -17.55 -7.14 -5.04
CA GLN A 502 -16.54 -6.09 -5.14
C GLN A 502 -16.90 -5.05 -6.21
N LYS A 503 -17.29 -5.51 -7.41
CA LYS A 503 -17.70 -4.65 -8.53
C LYS A 503 -18.95 -3.85 -8.19
N ILE A 504 -20.00 -4.50 -7.68
CA ILE A 504 -21.24 -3.82 -7.30
C ILE A 504 -20.98 -2.80 -6.20
N GLY A 505 -20.20 -3.15 -5.18
CA GLY A 505 -19.79 -2.18 -4.16
C GLY A 505 -19.10 -0.93 -4.72
N ALA A 506 -18.18 -1.12 -5.67
CA ALA A 506 -17.45 -0.05 -6.34
C ALA A 506 -18.32 0.80 -7.30
N THR A 507 -19.58 0.40 -7.57
CA THR A 507 -20.56 1.25 -8.26
C THR A 507 -21.26 2.22 -7.31
N GLY A 508 -21.30 1.91 -6.01
CA GLY A 508 -22.15 2.56 -5.02
C GLY A 508 -23.57 2.01 -4.95
N ILE A 509 -23.85 0.91 -5.66
CA ILE A 509 -25.04 0.09 -5.48
C ILE A 509 -24.80 -0.85 -4.30
N LEU A 510 -25.78 -0.98 -3.40
CA LEU A 510 -25.69 -1.80 -2.18
C LEU A 510 -24.50 -1.37 -1.30
N LYS A 511 -24.47 -0.10 -0.90
CA LYS A 511 -23.37 0.44 -0.07
C LYS A 511 -23.17 -0.40 1.20
N GLY A 512 -21.91 -0.49 1.62
CA GLY A 512 -21.53 -1.22 2.83
C GLY A 512 -21.82 -0.44 4.11
N GLN A 513 -21.68 -1.12 5.24
CA GLN A 513 -21.77 -0.52 6.56
C GLN A 513 -20.40 -0.54 7.24
N GLY A 514 -19.83 0.63 7.44
CA GLY A 514 -18.59 0.80 8.21
C GLY A 514 -18.83 0.69 9.72
N VAL A 515 -17.98 -0.07 10.41
CA VAL A 515 -17.97 -0.27 11.86
C VAL A 515 -16.51 -0.21 12.36
N PRO A 516 -16.08 0.87 13.02
CA PRO A 516 -14.80 0.91 13.72
C PRO A 516 -14.78 -0.16 14.81
N THR A 517 -13.75 -1.01 14.88
CA THR A 517 -13.73 -2.16 15.81
C THR A 517 -12.32 -2.42 16.33
N GLY A 518 -11.96 -1.82 17.47
CA GLY A 518 -10.65 -2.02 18.11
C GLY A 518 -9.49 -1.76 17.14
N TRP A 519 -8.58 -2.73 17.01
CA TRP A 519 -7.41 -2.68 16.11
C TRP A 519 -7.68 -3.16 14.68
N ALA A 520 -8.92 -3.58 14.37
CA ALA A 520 -9.29 -4.12 13.07
C ALA A 520 -10.68 -3.59 12.67
N ASN A 521 -10.68 -2.42 12.05
CA ASN A 521 -11.86 -1.76 11.54
C ASN A 521 -12.54 -2.60 10.46
N ARG A 522 -13.86 -2.48 10.32
CA ARG A 522 -14.61 -3.35 9.41
C ARG A 522 -15.58 -2.56 8.57
N THR A 523 -15.83 -3.07 7.38
CA THR A 523 -16.91 -2.65 6.51
C THR A 523 -17.61 -3.92 6.08
N TYR A 524 -18.90 -4.01 6.38
CA TYR A 524 -19.72 -5.18 6.08
C TYR A 524 -20.52 -4.93 4.80
N PHE A 525 -20.54 -5.91 3.92
CA PHE A 525 -21.43 -5.94 2.78
C PHE A 525 -22.82 -6.49 3.17
N HIS A 526 -22.90 -7.33 4.19
CA HIS A 526 -24.10 -8.05 4.64
C HIS A 526 -24.71 -8.93 3.52
N PRO A 527 -23.98 -9.95 3.02
CA PRO A 527 -24.39 -10.72 1.85
C PRO A 527 -25.77 -11.37 1.99
N ASP A 528 -26.09 -11.90 3.18
CA ASP A 528 -27.34 -12.63 3.46
C ASP A 528 -28.51 -11.71 3.86
N SER A 529 -28.26 -10.42 4.07
CA SER A 529 -29.33 -9.47 4.36
C SER A 529 -30.18 -9.20 3.13
N LEU A 530 -31.48 -9.02 3.32
CA LEU A 530 -32.38 -8.66 2.23
C LEU A 530 -32.11 -7.26 1.68
N VAL A 531 -32.27 -7.09 0.37
CA VAL A 531 -32.25 -5.77 -0.27
C VAL A 531 -33.43 -4.94 0.22
N LYS A 532 -33.11 -3.82 0.88
CA LYS A 532 -34.11 -2.85 1.34
C LYS A 532 -34.41 -1.87 0.22
N ARG A 533 -35.68 -1.79 -0.20
CA ARG A 533 -36.09 -0.95 -1.32
C ARG A 533 -35.70 0.52 -1.15
N ASN A 534 -35.92 1.08 0.05
CA ASN A 534 -35.64 2.50 0.32
C ASN A 534 -34.16 2.87 0.22
N GLU A 535 -33.26 1.94 0.52
CA GLU A 535 -31.81 2.12 0.35
C GLU A 535 -31.46 2.00 -1.13
N LEU A 536 -32.00 0.97 -1.81
CA LEU A 536 -31.78 0.73 -3.23
C LEU A 536 -32.21 1.91 -4.11
N LEU A 537 -33.37 2.53 -3.84
CA LEU A 537 -33.87 3.70 -4.58
C LEU A 537 -32.81 4.81 -4.70
N LYS A 538 -32.08 5.06 -3.61
CA LYS A 538 -31.01 6.06 -3.57
C LYS A 538 -29.78 5.58 -4.33
N ASP A 539 -29.36 4.36 -4.06
CA ASP A 539 -28.13 3.78 -4.57
C ASP A 539 -28.15 3.55 -6.10
N ILE A 540 -29.29 3.17 -6.67
CA ILE A 540 -29.44 2.86 -8.09
C ILE A 540 -29.70 4.11 -8.96
N SER A 541 -30.14 5.22 -8.34
CA SER A 541 -30.54 6.46 -9.05
C SER A 541 -29.54 6.99 -10.10
N PRO A 542 -28.21 6.86 -9.95
CA PRO A 542 -27.27 7.30 -10.99
C PRO A 542 -27.29 6.44 -12.26
N TYR A 543 -27.86 5.24 -12.18
CA TYR A 543 -27.96 4.27 -13.27
C TYR A 543 -29.38 4.21 -13.82
N TYR A 544 -30.39 4.27 -12.94
CA TYR A 544 -31.79 4.23 -13.30
C TYR A 544 -32.69 4.73 -12.16
N ALA A 545 -33.75 5.47 -12.50
CA ALA A 545 -34.72 5.96 -11.53
C ALA A 545 -35.77 4.88 -11.21
N LEU A 546 -35.51 4.07 -10.18
CA LEU A 546 -36.47 3.08 -9.69
C LEU A 546 -37.70 3.79 -9.07
N LYS A 547 -38.91 3.31 -9.40
CA LYS A 547 -40.16 3.88 -8.87
C LYS A 547 -40.31 3.64 -7.37
N ALA A 548 -40.72 4.70 -6.66
CA ALA A 548 -41.08 4.59 -5.26
C ALA A 548 -42.26 3.62 -5.07
N ASP A 549 -42.19 2.75 -4.06
CA ASP A 549 -43.24 1.80 -3.70
C ASP A 549 -43.27 1.66 -2.18
N THR A 550 -44.45 1.32 -1.64
CA THR A 550 -44.71 1.00 -0.25
C THR A 550 -44.11 -0.35 0.20
N GLN A 551 -43.76 -1.24 -0.75
CA GLN A 551 -43.12 -2.52 -0.42
C GLN A 551 -41.74 -2.33 0.22
N LYS A 552 -41.53 -2.96 1.38
CA LYS A 552 -40.25 -2.91 2.11
C LYS A 552 -39.15 -3.79 1.51
N LYS A 553 -39.53 -4.95 0.95
CA LYS A 553 -38.61 -5.95 0.39
C LYS A 553 -38.60 -5.84 -1.13
N PHE A 554 -37.43 -6.03 -1.74
CA PHE A 554 -37.27 -6.05 -3.20
C PHE A 554 -37.28 -7.50 -3.69
N GLN A 555 -38.21 -7.84 -4.58
CA GLN A 555 -38.41 -9.20 -5.09
C GLN A 555 -37.61 -9.48 -6.37
N LEU A 556 -37.42 -10.76 -6.69
CA LEU A 556 -36.73 -11.18 -7.91
C LEU A 556 -37.42 -10.70 -9.19
N SER A 557 -38.76 -10.81 -9.27
CA SER A 557 -39.55 -10.33 -10.41
C SER A 557 -39.33 -8.83 -10.68
N GLU A 558 -39.19 -8.03 -9.63
CA GLU A 558 -38.91 -6.60 -9.72
C GLU A 558 -37.46 -6.32 -10.15
N ALA A 559 -36.51 -7.14 -9.70
CA ALA A 559 -35.12 -7.05 -10.16
C ALA A 559 -35.01 -7.36 -11.65
N ILE A 560 -35.76 -8.36 -12.13
CA ILE A 560 -35.86 -8.72 -13.56
C ILE A 560 -36.38 -7.52 -14.36
N ASP A 561 -37.48 -6.90 -13.91
CA ASP A 561 -38.05 -5.72 -14.55
C ASP A 561 -37.05 -4.56 -14.58
N LEU A 562 -36.41 -4.26 -13.45
CA LEU A 562 -35.39 -3.22 -13.33
C LEU A 562 -34.24 -3.44 -14.34
N ILE A 563 -33.72 -4.66 -14.44
CA ILE A 563 -32.62 -4.98 -15.37
C ILE A 563 -33.06 -4.80 -16.82
N MET A 564 -34.25 -5.25 -17.18
CA MET A 564 -34.79 -5.05 -18.53
C MET A 564 -34.97 -3.57 -18.85
N GLU A 565 -35.46 -2.77 -17.90
CA GLU A 565 -35.61 -1.32 -18.06
C GLU A 565 -34.26 -0.62 -18.23
N MET A 566 -33.26 -0.97 -17.40
CA MET A 566 -31.89 -0.48 -17.53
C MET A 566 -31.28 -0.82 -18.90
N ALA A 567 -31.46 -2.06 -19.37
CA ALA A 567 -30.99 -2.49 -20.68
C ALA A 567 -31.64 -1.71 -21.82
N LYS A 568 -32.96 -1.48 -21.76
CA LYS A 568 -33.69 -0.67 -22.74
C LYS A 568 -33.21 0.78 -22.76
N ALA A 569 -33.07 1.40 -21.58
CA ALA A 569 -32.58 2.77 -21.46
C ALA A 569 -31.18 2.93 -22.06
N HIS A 570 -30.29 1.95 -21.85
CA HIS A 570 -28.96 1.95 -22.44
C HIS A 570 -28.97 1.75 -23.97
N GLN A 571 -29.79 0.83 -24.50
CA GLN A 571 -29.91 0.65 -25.95
C GLN A 571 -30.42 1.91 -26.67
N GLN A 572 -31.28 2.69 -26.02
CA GLN A 572 -31.81 3.94 -26.56
C GLN A 572 -30.76 5.06 -26.58
N SER A 573 -29.89 5.15 -25.57
CA SER A 573 -28.84 6.17 -25.52
C SER A 573 -27.63 5.89 -26.43
N ASN A 574 -27.40 4.62 -26.81
CA ASN A 574 -26.12 4.18 -27.38
C ASN A 574 -26.19 3.72 -28.85
N ARG A 575 -27.01 4.37 -29.70
CA ARG A 575 -27.25 4.01 -31.12
C ARG A 575 -26.01 3.91 -32.04
N GLN A 576 -24.77 4.13 -31.57
CA GLN A 576 -23.54 4.07 -32.38
C GLN A 576 -22.30 3.41 -31.74
N LYS A 577 -22.39 2.59 -30.67
CA LYS A 577 -21.20 1.85 -30.16
C LYS A 577 -21.45 0.35 -29.93
N ALA A 578 -20.36 -0.41 -30.05
CA ALA A 578 -20.19 -1.87 -30.04
C ALA A 578 -21.05 -2.64 -29.02
N PRO A 579 -21.32 -3.96 -29.25
CA PRO A 579 -22.19 -4.75 -28.39
C PRO A 579 -21.77 -4.67 -26.91
N LEU A 580 -22.78 -4.47 -26.06
CA LEU A 580 -22.71 -4.30 -24.61
C LEU A 580 -21.87 -5.37 -23.86
N PHE A 581 -21.68 -6.57 -24.44
CA PHE A 581 -21.18 -7.72 -23.70
C PHE A 581 -20.25 -8.58 -24.55
N ASN A 582 -19.07 -8.89 -24.01
CA ASN A 582 -18.14 -9.89 -24.54
C ASN A 582 -18.31 -11.24 -23.80
N ASN A 583 -19.56 -11.57 -23.40
CA ASN A 583 -19.91 -12.79 -22.69
C ASN A 583 -20.54 -13.82 -23.64
N SER A 584 -20.31 -15.11 -23.37
CA SER A 584 -20.85 -16.24 -24.14
C SER A 584 -22.39 -16.36 -24.11
N THR A 585 -23.07 -15.59 -23.25
CA THR A 585 -24.52 -15.66 -23.05
C THR A 585 -25.18 -14.38 -23.54
N THR A 586 -26.08 -14.49 -24.51
CA THR A 586 -26.91 -13.38 -24.98
C THR A 586 -28.22 -13.33 -24.21
N TRP A 587 -28.40 -12.30 -23.37
CA TRP A 587 -29.61 -12.08 -22.58
C TRP A 587 -30.74 -11.46 -23.41
N ASN A 588 -31.98 -11.92 -23.25
CA ASN A 588 -33.15 -11.39 -23.94
C ASN A 588 -33.85 -10.29 -23.12
N TYR A 589 -33.48 -9.03 -23.29
CA TYR A 589 -34.10 -7.91 -22.56
C TYR A 589 -35.44 -7.43 -23.12
N SER A 590 -35.93 -8.00 -24.23
CA SER A 590 -37.19 -7.58 -24.85
C SER A 590 -38.38 -8.44 -24.43
N ASN A 591 -38.16 -9.69 -24.00
CA ASN A 591 -39.19 -10.62 -23.55
C ASN A 591 -38.92 -11.12 -22.12
N LYS A 592 -39.76 -10.69 -21.17
CA LYS A 592 -39.61 -11.00 -19.74
C LYS A 592 -39.62 -12.51 -19.47
N GLN A 593 -40.52 -13.26 -20.10
CA GLN A 593 -40.64 -14.70 -19.85
C GLN A 593 -39.36 -15.44 -20.28
N ILE A 594 -38.82 -15.11 -21.45
CA ILE A 594 -37.56 -15.69 -21.93
C ILE A 594 -36.41 -15.28 -21.00
N PHE A 595 -36.36 -14.01 -20.59
CA PHE A 595 -35.31 -13.53 -19.67
C PHE A 595 -35.36 -14.23 -18.31
N THR A 596 -36.56 -14.38 -17.72
CA THR A 596 -36.77 -15.11 -16.47
C THR A 596 -36.27 -16.54 -16.57
N GLU A 597 -36.56 -17.27 -17.66
CA GLU A 597 -36.07 -18.65 -17.86
C GLU A 597 -34.54 -18.71 -18.05
N GLN A 598 -33.96 -17.71 -18.71
CA GLN A 598 -32.49 -17.57 -18.79
C GLN A 598 -31.88 -17.35 -17.41
N ILE A 599 -32.47 -16.47 -16.59
CA ILE A 599 -32.01 -16.21 -15.22
C ILE A 599 -32.16 -17.47 -14.37
N LYS A 600 -33.30 -18.17 -14.43
CA LYS A 600 -33.52 -19.43 -13.72
C LYS A 600 -32.44 -20.47 -14.03
N THR A 601 -32.10 -20.62 -15.31
CA THR A 601 -31.01 -21.51 -15.76
C THR A 601 -29.65 -21.05 -15.21
N ALA A 602 -29.38 -19.74 -15.22
CA ALA A 602 -28.14 -19.19 -14.72
C ALA A 602 -28.04 -19.24 -13.17
N TRP A 603 -29.16 -19.12 -12.46
CA TRP A 603 -29.27 -19.17 -11.01
C TRP A 603 -28.74 -20.49 -10.45
N VAL A 604 -29.07 -21.60 -11.11
CA VAL A 604 -28.53 -22.93 -10.80
C VAL A 604 -27.02 -22.98 -11.01
N LYS A 605 -26.52 -22.42 -12.12
CA LYS A 605 -25.07 -22.36 -12.40
C LYS A 605 -24.32 -21.47 -11.41
N TRP A 606 -24.95 -20.40 -10.93
CA TRP A 606 -24.41 -19.52 -9.89
C TRP A 606 -24.54 -20.13 -8.49
N LYS A 607 -25.27 -21.24 -8.32
CA LYS A 607 -25.48 -21.91 -7.03
C LYS A 607 -26.19 -21.03 -5.99
N LEU A 608 -27.13 -20.19 -6.42
CA LEU A 608 -27.91 -19.29 -5.55
C LEU A 608 -29.13 -19.98 -4.89
N GLY A 609 -29.19 -21.31 -4.90
CA GLY A 609 -30.22 -22.07 -4.18
C GLY A 609 -31.63 -21.96 -4.80
N TYR A 610 -32.63 -21.70 -3.97
CA TYR A 610 -34.04 -21.66 -4.34
C TYR A 610 -34.34 -20.54 -5.35
N PHE A 611 -35.25 -20.80 -6.30
CA PHE A 611 -35.67 -19.83 -7.30
C PHE A 611 -37.19 -19.71 -7.32
N ASN A 612 -37.70 -18.50 -7.06
CA ASN A 612 -39.10 -18.14 -7.23
C ASN A 612 -39.18 -16.64 -7.52
N GLU A 613 -39.93 -16.24 -8.54
CA GLU A 613 -40.03 -14.84 -8.96
C GLU A 613 -40.53 -13.89 -7.85
N ASN A 614 -41.32 -14.39 -6.89
CA ASN A 614 -41.85 -13.60 -5.78
C ASN A 614 -40.97 -13.66 -4.52
N MET A 615 -39.82 -14.32 -4.57
CA MET A 615 -38.92 -14.37 -3.41
C MET A 615 -38.24 -13.01 -3.20
N PRO A 616 -38.04 -12.58 -1.93
CA PRO A 616 -37.21 -11.43 -1.64
C PRO A 616 -35.75 -11.76 -1.96
N LEU A 617 -35.00 -10.78 -2.48
CA LEU A 617 -33.59 -10.96 -2.79
C LEU A 617 -32.69 -10.60 -1.60
N THR A 618 -31.69 -11.44 -1.36
CA THR A 618 -30.51 -11.06 -0.58
C THR A 618 -29.64 -10.08 -1.38
N ARG A 619 -28.79 -9.33 -0.67
CA ARG A 619 -27.84 -8.41 -1.27
C ARG A 619 -26.82 -9.12 -2.16
N LEU A 620 -26.40 -10.33 -1.77
CA LEU A 620 -25.51 -11.17 -2.57
C LEU A 620 -26.14 -11.62 -3.89
N GLU A 621 -27.36 -12.16 -3.83
CA GLU A 621 -28.09 -12.60 -5.02
C GLU A 621 -28.31 -11.45 -6.00
N PHE A 622 -28.74 -10.28 -5.48
CA PHE A 622 -28.96 -9.12 -6.32
C PHE A 622 -27.66 -8.57 -6.92
N ALA A 623 -26.56 -8.53 -6.15
CA ALA A 623 -25.26 -8.14 -6.67
C ALA A 623 -24.79 -9.09 -7.80
N LYS A 624 -24.95 -10.40 -7.60
CA LYS A 624 -24.59 -11.39 -8.62
C LYS A 624 -25.45 -11.25 -9.88
N LEU A 625 -26.75 -11.01 -9.71
CA LEU A 625 -27.68 -10.81 -10.82
C LEU A 625 -27.27 -9.56 -11.64
N LEU A 626 -27.02 -8.42 -10.99
CA LEU A 626 -26.60 -7.19 -11.67
C LEU A 626 -25.26 -7.36 -12.41
N ASP A 627 -24.25 -7.91 -11.73
CA ASP A 627 -22.93 -8.14 -12.32
C ASP A 627 -23.00 -9.08 -13.52
N ALA A 628 -23.86 -10.11 -13.52
CA ALA A 628 -23.90 -11.09 -14.60
C ALA A 628 -24.78 -10.70 -15.81
N THR A 629 -25.62 -9.67 -15.66
CA THR A 629 -26.62 -9.28 -16.67
C THR A 629 -26.29 -7.93 -17.29
N ILE A 630 -26.38 -6.85 -16.51
CA ILE A 630 -26.26 -5.48 -17.00
C ILE A 630 -24.88 -4.85 -16.77
N HIS A 631 -24.02 -5.50 -15.99
CA HIS A 631 -22.60 -5.10 -15.79
C HIS A 631 -22.42 -3.62 -15.44
N PRO A 632 -23.10 -3.08 -14.40
CA PRO A 632 -23.10 -1.63 -14.15
C PRO A 632 -21.70 -1.06 -13.87
N PHE A 633 -20.78 -1.89 -13.38
CA PHE A 633 -19.38 -1.55 -13.15
C PHE A 633 -18.62 -1.25 -14.45
N GLU A 634 -18.82 -2.05 -15.50
CA GLU A 634 -18.23 -1.85 -16.82
C GLU A 634 -19.01 -0.84 -17.66
N LEU A 635 -20.34 -0.80 -17.48
CA LEU A 635 -21.28 0.03 -18.23
C LEU A 635 -21.02 1.53 -18.08
N LYS A 636 -20.66 1.95 -16.86
CA LYS A 636 -20.41 3.35 -16.51
C LYS A 636 -18.98 3.51 -16.02
N GLN A 637 -18.24 4.35 -16.72
CA GLN A 637 -16.91 4.74 -16.29
C GLN A 637 -17.00 5.72 -15.12
N VAL A 638 -15.89 5.86 -14.39
CA VAL A 638 -15.76 6.86 -13.33
C VAL A 638 -14.49 7.66 -13.57
N ASP A 639 -14.56 8.96 -13.30
CA ASP A 639 -13.37 9.80 -13.24
C ASP A 639 -12.59 9.54 -11.93
N HIS A 640 -11.42 10.19 -11.78
CA HIS A 640 -10.58 10.03 -10.59
C HIS A 640 -11.22 10.58 -9.30
N GLN A 641 -12.25 11.43 -9.41
CA GLN A 641 -13.05 11.94 -8.28
C GLN A 641 -14.21 10.99 -7.89
N GLY A 642 -14.38 9.88 -8.61
CA GLY A 642 -15.46 8.91 -8.40
C GLY A 642 -16.80 9.34 -8.98
N LYS A 643 -16.85 10.40 -9.79
CA LYS A 643 -18.06 10.80 -10.50
C LYS A 643 -18.28 9.86 -11.67
N ILE A 644 -19.53 9.45 -11.86
CA ILE A 644 -19.91 8.61 -13.00
C ILE A 644 -19.86 9.47 -14.26
N ILE A 645 -19.21 8.95 -15.31
CA ILE A 645 -19.08 9.61 -16.61
C ILE A 645 -19.64 8.69 -17.71
N GLU A 646 -20.09 9.32 -18.80
CA GLU A 646 -20.72 8.63 -19.95
C GLU A 646 -19.73 8.08 -20.98
#